data_AF-Q8GZN6-F1
#
_entry.id   AF-Q8GZN6-F1
#
_cell.length_a   1.000
_cell.length_b   1.000
_cell.length_c   1.000
_cell.angle_alpha   90.00
_cell.angle_beta   90.00
_cell.angle_gamma   90.00
#
_symmetry.space_group_name_H-M   'P 1'
#
loop_
_entity.id
_entity.type
_entity.pdbx_description
1 polymer ?
#
loop_
_entity_poly.entity_id
_entity_poly.type
_entity_poly.pdbx_seq_one_letter_code
_entity_poly.pdbx_strand_id
1 'polypeptide(L)'
;MAATAYERRLLAAADLVLSADGKSQLPRLSSADLGVTADLKPHQLDGVHWLIRRYHLGVNVLLGDEMGLGKTLQAISLLSYLKIKSIAPRPFLVLCPLSVTDGWLSEFGKFCPTLKVIQYVGDTAHRRHIRRTMHDDVQKSSHSNDLPFDVMLTSYDIALMDQDFLSQIPWLYVVIDEAQRLKNPSSVLYNVLEERFMMPRRLLLTGTPVQNNLSELWALMHFCMPSVFGPLDEFLSTFKEAGNLLSGSEANQANRQFKILKHILRAFMLRRTKALLIESGILELPPLTELTVMVPLAPLQKKIYLSVLRKELQTLLSFTGGSSRHQSLQNIVVQLRKACSHPYLFSGIEPEPYEEGEHLVQASGKLIVLDLVLEKLHRLGHRVVLFAQMTQTLDILQDFLELRNYTYERLDGSVRAEERFAAIRNFSSQATKGVVRDDNNPSGAFVFMISTRAGGVGLNLIGADTVIFYEQDWNPQADKQALQRTHRIGQLNHVLSINLVSQRTIEEVIMRRAERKLKLSHNIFGDKDATDGKGKDFGNEANDMRSIILGLHQFDPADTAAETINEETLAKLKSMSENVIKMRTHEPAEKDDRAFEINPDLTDGSGAMITRACDSISIDPGVDEAAYLSWVERFKEASHSIEDVPVELERQRPAPEDKLLKREANKKKAEEKRLARWKDLGYQTLGVKVPDNIPNQNISDSGSVQLVYGDCTDPSKVCAAKPAIIFSCVDNSGTWGHGGMFDALTSLSTYIPDAYHRASEVDDLHMGDLHLIELDEADCSRSLDAPLWVALAVVQSYNPKRKIPRSEISMSDLELCLSKAASSAAQRSASIHMPRIGQRSGSQRSEWYTIERLLRKYASLHGIDIFVYYFRRPSRQQPDSD
;
A
#
# COMPACT_ATOMS: atom_id res chain seq x y z
N MET A 1 -39.96 -11.99 -29.24
CA MET A 1 -38.84 -12.93 -29.44
C MET A 1 -38.81 -13.93 -28.29
N ALA A 2 -38.65 -15.22 -28.58
CA ALA A 2 -38.67 -16.29 -27.59
C ALA A 2 -37.39 -16.26 -26.75
N ALA A 3 -37.51 -16.42 -25.41
CA ALA A 3 -36.38 -16.54 -24.50
C ALA A 3 -35.41 -17.63 -24.99
N THR A 4 -34.11 -17.35 -24.93
CA THR A 4 -33.08 -18.32 -25.37
C THR A 4 -33.15 -19.59 -24.51
N ALA A 5 -32.69 -20.73 -25.02
CA ALA A 5 -32.68 -21.98 -24.24
C ALA A 5 -31.87 -21.81 -22.93
N TYR A 6 -30.81 -21.00 -22.98
CA TYR A 6 -29.99 -20.62 -21.84
C TYR A 6 -30.77 -19.83 -20.78
N GLU A 7 -31.49 -18.78 -21.20
CA GLU A 7 -32.33 -17.95 -20.31
C GLU A 7 -33.41 -18.79 -19.61
N ARG A 8 -34.07 -19.70 -20.34
CA ARG A 8 -35.08 -20.60 -19.76
C ARG A 8 -34.50 -21.55 -18.72
N ARG A 9 -33.28 -22.06 -18.93
CA ARG A 9 -32.58 -22.89 -17.94
C ARG A 9 -32.35 -22.12 -16.63
N LEU A 10 -31.85 -20.89 -16.74
CA LEU A 10 -31.59 -20.05 -15.57
C LEU A 10 -32.86 -19.67 -14.82
N LEU A 11 -33.92 -19.29 -15.55
CA LEU A 11 -35.21 -18.96 -14.96
C LEU A 11 -35.85 -20.18 -14.27
N ALA A 12 -35.86 -21.34 -14.92
CA ALA A 12 -36.38 -22.57 -14.32
C ALA A 12 -35.64 -22.94 -13.03
N ALA A 13 -34.31 -22.81 -13.01
CA ALA A 13 -33.52 -23.03 -11.81
C ALA A 13 -33.89 -22.03 -10.69
N ALA A 14 -34.02 -20.75 -11.01
CA ALA A 14 -34.40 -19.71 -10.05
C ALA A 14 -35.81 -19.94 -9.49
N ASP A 15 -36.78 -20.28 -10.34
CA ASP A 15 -38.18 -20.50 -9.94
C ASP A 15 -38.34 -21.75 -9.06
N LEU A 16 -37.58 -22.82 -9.32
CA LEU A 16 -37.54 -24.00 -8.44
C LEU A 16 -37.05 -23.64 -7.04
N VAL A 17 -35.99 -22.82 -6.97
CA VAL A 17 -35.40 -22.39 -5.71
C VAL A 17 -36.33 -21.46 -4.94
N LEU A 18 -36.95 -20.49 -5.61
CA LEU A 18 -37.85 -19.52 -4.99
C LEU A 18 -39.20 -20.13 -4.59
N SER A 19 -39.74 -21.07 -5.37
CA SER A 19 -40.99 -21.76 -5.03
C SER A 19 -40.88 -22.64 -3.77
N ALA A 20 -39.68 -23.13 -3.47
CA ALA A 20 -39.41 -23.86 -2.24
C ALA A 20 -39.40 -22.97 -0.99
N ASP A 21 -39.13 -21.66 -1.14
CA ASP A 21 -39.18 -20.71 -0.02
C ASP A 21 -40.60 -20.50 0.49
N GLY A 22 -41.61 -20.59 -0.39
CA GLY A 22 -43.02 -20.47 -0.02
C GLY A 22 -43.60 -21.70 0.68
N LYS A 23 -42.95 -22.87 0.56
CA LYS A 23 -43.41 -24.15 1.13
C LYS A 23 -42.74 -24.51 2.46
N SER A 24 -41.58 -23.90 2.77
CA SER A 24 -40.77 -24.23 3.94
C SER A 24 -40.95 -23.21 5.07
N GLN A 25 -41.95 -23.42 5.93
CA GLN A 25 -41.95 -22.77 7.25
C GLN A 25 -40.99 -23.55 8.17
N LEU A 26 -39.71 -23.19 8.15
CA LEU A 26 -38.79 -23.61 9.22
C LEU A 26 -39.31 -23.02 10.55
N PRO A 27 -39.31 -23.79 11.65
CA PRO A 27 -39.63 -23.25 12.97
C PRO A 27 -38.69 -22.09 13.30
N ARG A 28 -39.16 -21.10 14.07
CA ARG A 28 -38.31 -20.00 14.55
C ARG A 28 -37.13 -20.58 15.31
N LEU A 29 -35.92 -20.53 14.74
CA LEU A 29 -34.72 -21.02 15.39
C LEU A 29 -34.31 -20.04 16.49
N SER A 30 -34.08 -20.56 17.69
CA SER A 30 -33.47 -19.81 18.78
C SER A 30 -31.93 -19.88 18.70
N SER A 31 -31.22 -19.00 19.42
CA SER A 31 -29.75 -19.07 19.56
C SER A 31 -29.29 -20.43 20.12
N ALA A 32 -30.11 -21.05 20.98
CA ALA A 32 -29.89 -22.39 21.51
C ALA A 32 -30.00 -23.49 20.43
N ASP A 33 -30.93 -23.37 19.48
CA ASP A 33 -31.07 -24.34 18.37
C ASP A 33 -29.91 -24.27 17.38
N LEU A 34 -29.25 -23.12 17.28
CA LEU A 34 -28.06 -22.89 16.47
C LEU A 34 -26.77 -23.27 17.19
N GLY A 35 -26.79 -23.44 18.51
CA GLY A 35 -25.60 -23.72 19.32
C GLY A 35 -24.62 -22.57 19.43
N VAL A 36 -25.10 -21.34 19.29
CA VAL A 36 -24.27 -20.14 19.28
C VAL A 36 -24.50 -19.39 20.59
N THR A 37 -23.41 -18.99 21.25
CA THR A 37 -23.47 -18.27 22.54
C THR A 37 -23.94 -16.82 22.40
N ALA A 38 -24.02 -16.30 21.17
CA ALA A 38 -24.32 -14.91 20.85
C ALA A 38 -25.78 -14.71 20.46
N ASP A 39 -26.35 -13.58 20.86
CA ASP A 39 -27.64 -13.13 20.37
C ASP A 39 -27.49 -12.54 18.96
N LEU A 40 -28.08 -13.23 17.98
CA LEU A 40 -28.09 -12.81 16.58
C LEU A 40 -29.10 -11.68 16.37
N LYS A 41 -28.69 -10.66 15.61
CA LYS A 41 -29.61 -9.59 15.17
C LYS A 41 -30.69 -10.16 14.23
N PRO A 42 -31.86 -9.51 14.09
CA PRO A 42 -32.95 -10.02 13.24
C PRO A 42 -32.52 -10.32 11.80
N HIS A 43 -31.75 -9.43 11.17
CA HIS A 43 -31.23 -9.69 9.83
C HIS A 43 -30.26 -10.88 9.81
N GLN A 44 -29.46 -11.08 10.86
CA GLN A 44 -28.55 -12.22 10.92
C GLN A 44 -29.33 -13.54 11.02
N LEU A 45 -30.40 -13.57 11.82
CA LEU A 45 -31.30 -14.72 11.91
C LEU A 45 -31.95 -15.04 10.55
N ASP A 46 -32.49 -14.02 9.87
CA ASP A 46 -33.07 -14.20 8.53
C ASP A 46 -32.04 -14.72 7.52
N GLY A 47 -30.79 -14.25 7.64
CA GLY A 47 -29.67 -14.71 6.82
C GLY A 47 -29.34 -16.19 7.06
N VAL A 48 -29.23 -16.59 8.33
CA VAL A 48 -29.00 -17.99 8.71
C VAL A 48 -30.16 -18.88 8.26
N HIS A 49 -31.41 -18.45 8.43
CA HIS A 49 -32.59 -19.16 7.93
C HIS A 49 -32.54 -19.36 6.41
N TRP A 50 -32.14 -18.32 5.67
CA TRP A 50 -31.96 -18.40 4.23
C TRP A 50 -30.87 -19.41 3.84
N LEU A 51 -29.72 -19.39 4.52
CA LEU A 51 -28.64 -20.35 4.30
C LEU A 51 -29.07 -21.79 4.57
N ILE A 52 -29.81 -22.03 5.66
CA ILE A 52 -30.33 -23.36 6.02
C ILE A 52 -31.31 -23.87 4.97
N ARG A 53 -32.22 -23.03 4.45
CA ARG A 53 -33.15 -23.44 3.37
C ARG A 53 -32.40 -23.88 2.12
N ARG A 54 -31.41 -23.11 1.71
CA ARG A 54 -30.59 -23.40 0.52
C ARG A 54 -29.75 -24.65 0.70
N TYR A 55 -29.23 -24.89 1.90
CA TYR A 55 -28.55 -26.14 2.25
C TYR A 55 -29.45 -27.37 2.01
N HIS A 56 -30.67 -27.37 2.58
CA HIS A 56 -31.63 -28.47 2.41
C HIS A 56 -32.02 -28.71 0.95
N LEU A 57 -32.05 -27.65 0.13
CA LEU A 57 -32.40 -27.75 -1.29
C LEU A 57 -31.28 -28.28 -2.19
N GLY A 58 -30.05 -28.43 -1.70
CA GLY A 58 -28.95 -28.84 -2.59
C GLY A 58 -28.17 -27.69 -3.23
N VAL A 59 -28.46 -26.43 -2.86
CA VAL A 59 -28.01 -25.26 -3.63
C VAL A 59 -26.82 -24.57 -2.98
N ASN A 60 -25.79 -24.28 -3.77
CA ASN A 60 -24.65 -23.44 -3.38
C ASN A 60 -24.97 -21.96 -3.53
N VAL A 61 -24.44 -21.13 -2.64
CA VAL A 61 -24.93 -19.75 -2.48
C VAL A 61 -23.83 -18.73 -2.23
N LEU A 62 -24.16 -17.48 -2.57
CA LEU A 62 -23.32 -16.30 -2.37
C LEU A 62 -23.94 -15.38 -1.31
N LEU A 63 -23.26 -15.19 -0.18
CA LEU A 63 -23.63 -14.18 0.81
C LEU A 63 -22.92 -12.86 0.48
N GLY A 64 -23.64 -12.00 -0.24
CA GLY A 64 -23.23 -10.69 -0.74
C GLY A 64 -23.56 -9.52 0.19
N ASP A 65 -23.85 -9.77 1.46
CA ASP A 65 -24.15 -8.73 2.46
C ASP A 65 -23.04 -7.68 2.54
N GLU A 66 -23.44 -6.42 2.72
CA GLU A 66 -22.52 -5.32 2.91
C GLU A 66 -21.55 -5.58 4.08
N MET A 67 -20.33 -5.04 3.96
CA MET A 67 -19.30 -5.23 4.98
C MET A 67 -19.73 -4.69 6.33
N GLY A 68 -19.41 -5.44 7.39
CA GLY A 68 -19.77 -5.09 8.76
C GLY A 68 -21.09 -5.67 9.26
N LEU A 69 -21.91 -6.33 8.42
CA LEU A 69 -23.19 -6.93 8.85
C LEU A 69 -23.06 -8.28 9.59
N GLY A 70 -21.84 -8.78 9.80
CA GLY A 70 -21.57 -10.03 10.52
C GLY A 70 -21.72 -11.29 9.67
N LYS A 71 -21.15 -11.30 8.45
CA LYS A 71 -21.13 -12.49 7.57
C LYS A 71 -20.44 -13.69 8.21
N THR A 72 -19.33 -13.46 8.91
CA THR A 72 -18.58 -14.49 9.65
C THR A 72 -19.47 -15.17 10.69
N LEU A 73 -20.15 -14.39 11.54
CA LEU A 73 -21.10 -14.92 12.52
C LEU A 73 -22.25 -15.71 11.88
N GLN A 74 -22.80 -15.27 10.74
CA GLN A 74 -23.82 -16.02 10.01
C GLN A 74 -23.29 -17.36 9.49
N ALA A 75 -22.06 -17.38 8.95
CA ALA A 75 -21.41 -18.61 8.48
C ALA A 75 -21.08 -19.58 9.63
N ILE A 76 -20.55 -19.09 10.75
CA ILE A 76 -20.28 -19.89 11.96
C ILE A 76 -21.59 -20.50 12.49
N SER A 77 -22.66 -19.70 12.54
CA SER A 77 -23.98 -20.16 13.00
C SER A 77 -24.53 -21.30 12.12
N LEU A 78 -24.33 -21.23 10.81
CA LEU A 78 -24.69 -22.31 9.88
C LEU A 78 -23.87 -23.58 10.17
N LEU A 79 -22.55 -23.47 10.30
CA LEU A 79 -21.68 -24.63 10.57
C LEU A 79 -22.03 -25.30 11.92
N SER A 80 -22.30 -24.50 12.95
CA SER A 80 -22.74 -24.98 14.25
C SER A 80 -24.07 -25.73 14.17
N TYR A 81 -25.06 -25.17 13.45
CA TYR A 81 -26.34 -25.82 13.21
C TYR A 81 -26.19 -27.19 12.52
N LEU A 82 -25.35 -27.26 11.48
CA LEU A 82 -25.09 -28.51 10.76
C LEU A 82 -24.48 -29.59 11.65
N LYS A 83 -23.60 -29.19 12.58
CA LYS A 83 -23.00 -30.09 13.58
C LYS A 83 -24.03 -30.58 14.58
N ILE A 84 -24.81 -29.69 15.20
CA ILE A 84 -25.76 -30.06 16.26
C ILE A 84 -26.85 -30.98 15.75
N LYS A 85 -27.40 -30.68 14.57
CA LYS A 85 -28.43 -31.53 13.96
C LYS A 85 -27.84 -32.80 13.35
N SER A 86 -26.52 -33.01 13.41
CA SER A 86 -25.81 -34.17 12.86
C SER A 86 -26.19 -34.46 11.40
N ILE A 87 -26.47 -33.42 10.62
CA ILE A 87 -26.96 -33.55 9.24
C ILE A 87 -25.80 -33.89 8.28
N ALA A 88 -24.56 -33.60 8.70
CA ALA A 88 -23.36 -33.61 7.87
C ALA A 88 -22.20 -34.30 8.60
N PRO A 89 -21.64 -35.42 8.08
CA PRO A 89 -20.39 -35.95 8.58
C PRO A 89 -19.24 -34.99 8.22
N ARG A 90 -18.31 -34.80 9.17
CA ARG A 90 -17.09 -33.98 9.06
C ARG A 90 -16.29 -34.35 7.81
N PRO A 91 -15.51 -33.44 7.19
CA PRO A 91 -14.99 -32.15 7.70
C PRO A 91 -15.42 -30.87 6.93
N PHE A 92 -15.30 -29.71 7.57
CA PHE A 92 -15.53 -28.38 6.98
C PHE A 92 -14.21 -27.63 6.69
N LEU A 93 -14.17 -26.87 5.59
CA LEU A 93 -13.03 -26.03 5.21
C LEU A 93 -13.42 -24.55 5.22
N VAL A 94 -12.59 -23.72 5.83
CA VAL A 94 -12.70 -22.25 5.75
C VAL A 94 -11.45 -21.71 5.04
N LEU A 95 -11.65 -21.15 3.84
CA LEU A 95 -10.63 -20.44 3.07
C LEU A 95 -10.80 -18.95 3.30
N CYS A 96 -9.78 -18.28 3.83
CA CYS A 96 -9.83 -16.83 4.09
C CYS A 96 -8.47 -16.16 3.85
N PRO A 97 -8.40 -14.84 3.64
CA PRO A 97 -7.11 -14.13 3.57
C PRO A 97 -6.29 -14.30 4.86
N LEU A 98 -4.96 -14.34 4.75
CA LEU A 98 -4.07 -14.56 5.89
C LEU A 98 -4.34 -13.59 7.05
N SER A 99 -4.65 -12.32 6.77
CA SER A 99 -4.85 -11.30 7.81
C SER A 99 -6.13 -11.46 8.64
N VAL A 100 -7.11 -12.26 8.19
CA VAL A 100 -8.36 -12.49 8.93
C VAL A 100 -8.39 -13.83 9.66
N THR A 101 -7.37 -14.67 9.47
CA THR A 101 -7.32 -16.04 10.02
C THR A 101 -7.48 -16.06 11.54
N ASP A 102 -6.75 -15.19 12.25
CA ASP A 102 -6.85 -15.06 13.71
C ASP A 102 -8.19 -14.49 14.17
N GLY A 103 -8.78 -13.59 13.37
CA GLY A 103 -10.11 -13.05 13.61
C GLY A 103 -11.18 -14.15 13.59
N TRP A 104 -11.13 -15.02 12.59
CA TRP A 104 -11.98 -16.20 12.52
C TRP A 104 -11.77 -17.14 13.71
N LEU A 105 -10.52 -17.41 14.10
CA LEU A 105 -10.21 -18.27 15.25
C LEU A 105 -10.79 -17.69 16.56
N SER A 106 -10.65 -16.39 16.78
CA SER A 106 -11.24 -15.70 17.93
C SER A 106 -12.77 -15.75 17.91
N GLU A 107 -13.40 -15.60 16.74
CA GLU A 107 -14.86 -15.67 16.60
C GLU A 107 -15.37 -17.09 16.86
N PHE A 108 -14.70 -18.14 16.38
CA PHE A 108 -15.02 -19.52 16.71
C PHE A 108 -14.93 -19.76 18.23
N GLY A 109 -13.85 -19.34 18.87
CA GLY A 109 -13.66 -19.50 20.32
C GLY A 109 -14.73 -18.76 21.14
N LYS A 110 -15.15 -17.57 20.69
CA LYS A 110 -16.16 -16.76 21.38
C LYS A 110 -17.59 -17.28 21.18
N PHE A 111 -17.95 -17.61 19.95
CA PHE A 111 -19.35 -17.84 19.56
C PHE A 111 -19.73 -19.31 19.47
N CYS A 112 -18.79 -20.22 19.25
CA CYS A 112 -19.06 -21.65 19.15
C CYS A 112 -17.87 -22.50 19.67
N PRO A 113 -17.66 -22.57 20.99
CA PRO A 113 -16.56 -23.34 21.58
C PRO A 113 -16.73 -24.85 21.42
N THR A 114 -17.91 -25.32 20.99
CA THR A 114 -18.18 -26.74 20.75
C THR A 114 -17.50 -27.25 19.48
N LEU A 115 -17.17 -26.39 18.52
CA LEU A 115 -16.47 -26.75 17.28
C LEU A 115 -14.95 -26.85 17.52
N LYS A 116 -14.36 -28.01 17.20
CA LYS A 116 -12.92 -28.19 17.18
C LYS A 116 -12.35 -27.60 15.90
N VAL A 117 -11.65 -26.48 16.02
CA VAL A 117 -11.05 -25.75 14.90
C VAL A 117 -9.53 -25.93 14.91
N ILE A 118 -8.95 -26.25 13.75
CA ILE A 118 -7.49 -26.27 13.55
C ILE A 118 -7.11 -25.15 12.58
N GLN A 119 -6.16 -24.32 12.98
CA GLN A 119 -5.52 -23.34 12.13
C GLN A 119 -4.35 -23.98 11.37
N TYR A 120 -4.47 -24.10 10.05
CA TYR A 120 -3.45 -24.64 9.17
C TYR A 120 -2.69 -23.51 8.48
N VAL A 121 -1.87 -22.80 9.27
CA VAL A 121 -1.09 -21.61 8.86
C VAL A 121 0.34 -21.72 9.41
N GLY A 122 1.28 -20.90 8.93
CA GLY A 122 2.63 -20.82 9.47
C GLY A 122 3.67 -21.56 8.62
N ASP A 123 4.88 -21.74 9.14
CA ASP A 123 6.02 -22.26 8.40
C ASP A 123 5.88 -23.73 7.98
N THR A 124 6.66 -24.14 6.99
CA THR A 124 6.67 -25.52 6.47
C THR A 124 6.90 -26.56 7.58
N ALA A 125 7.74 -26.25 8.58
CA ALA A 125 7.98 -27.14 9.72
C ALA A 125 6.73 -27.30 10.61
N HIS A 126 6.05 -26.19 10.92
CA HIS A 126 4.81 -26.20 11.70
C HIS A 126 3.70 -26.95 10.96
N ARG A 127 3.53 -26.70 9.65
CA ARG A 127 2.55 -27.42 8.82
C ARG A 127 2.84 -28.92 8.74
N ARG A 128 4.11 -29.32 8.64
CA ARG A 128 4.53 -30.74 8.72
C ARG A 128 4.20 -31.36 10.07
N HIS A 129 4.38 -30.61 11.16
CA HIS A 129 4.00 -31.07 12.50
C HIS A 129 2.50 -31.32 12.59
N ILE A 130 1.65 -30.37 12.14
CA ILE A 130 0.19 -30.55 12.11
C ILE A 130 -0.20 -31.81 11.31
N ARG A 131 0.38 -32.01 10.12
CA ARG A 131 0.11 -33.21 9.29
C ARG A 131 0.48 -34.50 9.99
N ARG A 132 1.61 -34.54 10.70
CA ARG A 132 2.03 -35.72 11.48
C ARG A 132 1.07 -36.00 12.62
N THR A 133 0.70 -34.97 13.39
CA THR A 133 -0.26 -35.12 14.49
C THR A 133 -1.62 -35.63 13.98
N MET A 134 -2.11 -35.09 12.86
CA MET A 134 -3.34 -35.58 12.22
C MET A 134 -3.23 -37.05 11.79
N HIS A 135 -2.10 -37.42 11.20
CA HIS A 135 -1.86 -38.80 10.78
C HIS A 135 -1.78 -39.77 11.97
N ASP A 136 -1.10 -39.38 13.04
CA ASP A 136 -0.98 -40.17 14.26
C ASP A 136 -2.34 -40.34 14.97
N ASP A 137 -3.18 -39.31 14.96
CA ASP A 137 -4.53 -39.37 15.54
C ASP A 137 -5.47 -40.27 14.73
N VAL A 138 -5.38 -40.21 13.39
CA VAL A 138 -6.14 -41.10 12.48
C VAL A 138 -5.67 -42.55 12.60
N GLN A 139 -4.39 -42.80 12.87
CA GLN A 139 -3.89 -44.15 13.12
C GLN A 139 -4.33 -44.73 14.47
N LYS A 140 -4.54 -43.87 15.49
CA LYS A 140 -4.99 -44.29 16.82
C LYS A 140 -6.50 -44.53 16.88
N SER A 141 -7.30 -43.87 16.06
CA SER A 141 -8.75 -44.09 15.99
C SER A 141 -9.07 -45.37 15.22
N SER A 142 -9.76 -46.33 15.87
CA SER A 142 -10.15 -47.61 15.27
C SER A 142 -11.23 -47.50 14.18
N HIS A 143 -11.78 -46.29 13.96
CA HIS A 143 -12.71 -45.97 12.87
C HIS A 143 -12.00 -45.11 11.82
N SER A 144 -11.78 -45.68 10.64
CA SER A 144 -10.88 -45.17 9.59
C SER A 144 -11.22 -43.80 8.96
N ASN A 145 -12.30 -43.14 9.36
CA ASN A 145 -12.81 -41.92 8.73
C ASN A 145 -13.08 -40.74 9.68
N ASP A 146 -12.83 -40.86 10.98
CA ASP A 146 -13.11 -39.75 11.91
C ASP A 146 -11.86 -38.86 12.08
N LEU A 147 -11.90 -37.68 11.47
CA LEU A 147 -10.85 -36.67 11.58
C LEU A 147 -10.88 -36.04 12.98
N PRO A 148 -9.72 -35.64 13.55
CA PRO A 148 -9.66 -35.11 14.92
C PRO A 148 -10.27 -33.70 15.08
N PHE A 149 -10.69 -33.08 13.98
CA PHE A 149 -11.22 -31.71 13.92
C PHE A 149 -12.56 -31.65 13.17
N ASP A 150 -13.35 -30.61 13.47
CA ASP A 150 -14.58 -30.31 12.73
C ASP A 150 -14.31 -29.33 11.58
N VAL A 151 -13.48 -28.31 11.84
CA VAL A 151 -13.20 -27.20 10.90
C VAL A 151 -11.70 -27.04 10.72
N MET A 152 -11.23 -26.99 9.47
CA MET A 152 -9.88 -26.54 9.13
C MET A 152 -9.92 -25.13 8.57
N LEU A 153 -9.11 -24.24 9.12
CA LEU A 153 -8.95 -22.87 8.65
C LEU A 153 -7.60 -22.70 7.96
N THR A 154 -7.60 -22.26 6.71
CA THR A 154 -6.37 -22.07 5.92
C THR A 154 -6.47 -20.83 5.03
N SER A 155 -5.34 -20.42 4.46
CA SER A 155 -5.26 -19.28 3.54
C SER A 155 -5.21 -19.71 2.08
N TYR A 156 -5.53 -18.78 1.17
CA TYR A 156 -5.47 -19.02 -0.28
C TYR A 156 -4.09 -19.47 -0.76
N ASP A 157 -3.03 -18.82 -0.26
CA ASP A 157 -1.66 -19.13 -0.67
C ASP A 157 -1.23 -20.52 -0.18
N ILE A 158 -1.63 -20.90 1.03
CA ILE A 158 -1.36 -22.23 1.58
C ILE A 158 -2.18 -23.30 0.86
N ALA A 159 -3.42 -23.00 0.48
CA ALA A 159 -4.25 -23.90 -0.32
C ALA A 159 -3.61 -24.23 -1.68
N LEU A 160 -2.89 -23.27 -2.28
CA LEU A 160 -2.11 -23.48 -3.50
C LEU A 160 -0.81 -24.27 -3.24
N MET A 161 -0.06 -23.91 -2.20
CA MET A 161 1.22 -24.56 -1.87
C MET A 161 1.04 -26.03 -1.45
N ASP A 162 0.02 -26.31 -0.64
CA ASP A 162 -0.23 -27.61 -0.04
C ASP A 162 -1.44 -28.33 -0.68
N GLN A 163 -1.75 -28.01 -1.94
CA GLN A 163 -2.88 -28.55 -2.69
C GLN A 163 -2.91 -30.09 -2.70
N ASP A 164 -1.75 -30.76 -2.73
CA ASP A 164 -1.67 -32.22 -2.81
C ASP A 164 -2.11 -32.91 -1.51
N PHE A 165 -2.00 -32.24 -0.36
CA PHE A 165 -2.49 -32.76 0.92
C PHE A 165 -3.95 -32.41 1.11
N LEU A 166 -4.32 -31.15 0.85
CA LEU A 166 -5.68 -30.67 1.10
C LEU A 166 -6.71 -31.28 0.15
N SER A 167 -6.31 -31.68 -1.06
CA SER A 167 -7.17 -32.38 -2.02
C SER A 167 -7.50 -33.82 -1.62
N GLN A 168 -6.69 -34.45 -0.76
CA GLN A 168 -6.93 -35.82 -0.28
C GLN A 168 -8.13 -35.89 0.68
N ILE A 169 -8.50 -34.75 1.28
CA ILE A 169 -9.60 -34.66 2.23
C ILE A 169 -10.89 -34.31 1.45
N PRO A 170 -11.94 -35.14 1.50
CA PRO A 170 -13.23 -34.81 0.88
C PRO A 170 -13.98 -33.79 1.76
N TRP A 171 -13.97 -32.52 1.37
CA TRP A 171 -14.57 -31.43 2.14
C TRP A 171 -16.07 -31.35 1.91
N LEU A 172 -16.90 -31.62 2.91
CA LEU A 172 -18.35 -31.63 2.71
C LEU A 172 -18.92 -30.21 2.50
N TYR A 173 -18.44 -29.24 3.27
CA TYR A 173 -18.85 -27.85 3.18
C TYR A 173 -17.63 -26.92 3.21
N VAL A 174 -17.54 -26.05 2.22
CA VAL A 174 -16.45 -25.08 2.08
C VAL A 174 -17.01 -23.67 2.19
N VAL A 175 -16.47 -22.89 3.13
CA VAL A 175 -16.72 -21.45 3.26
C VAL A 175 -15.52 -20.71 2.68
N ILE A 176 -15.76 -19.85 1.69
CA ILE A 176 -14.72 -19.03 1.05
C ILE A 176 -15.01 -17.57 1.37
N ASP A 177 -14.16 -16.98 2.21
CA ASP A 177 -14.27 -15.60 2.65
C ASP A 177 -13.47 -14.64 1.77
N GLU A 178 -13.99 -13.44 1.53
CA GLU A 178 -13.45 -12.47 0.57
C GLU A 178 -13.31 -13.09 -0.84
N ALA A 179 -14.40 -13.71 -1.32
CA ALA A 179 -14.49 -14.43 -2.59
C ALA A 179 -14.14 -13.59 -3.83
N GLN A 180 -13.91 -12.29 -3.70
CA GLN A 180 -13.34 -11.46 -4.77
C GLN A 180 -12.01 -11.99 -5.33
N ARG A 181 -11.29 -12.84 -4.58
CA ARG A 181 -10.08 -13.52 -5.08
C ARG A 181 -10.36 -14.49 -6.23
N LEU A 182 -11.62 -14.93 -6.40
CA LEU A 182 -12.07 -15.86 -7.44
C LEU A 182 -12.74 -15.15 -8.64
N LYS A 183 -12.58 -13.82 -8.77
CA LYS A 183 -13.21 -13.05 -9.86
C LYS A 183 -12.68 -13.35 -11.25
N ASN A 184 -11.45 -13.84 -11.34
CA ASN A 184 -10.84 -14.20 -12.60
C ASN A 184 -10.88 -15.73 -12.79
N PRO A 185 -11.67 -16.25 -13.75
CA PRO A 185 -11.75 -17.69 -14.01
C PRO A 185 -10.44 -18.27 -14.56
N SER A 186 -9.56 -17.44 -15.13
CA SER A 186 -8.23 -17.87 -15.59
C SER A 186 -7.18 -17.93 -14.46
N SER A 187 -7.57 -17.62 -13.22
CA SER A 187 -6.66 -17.65 -12.08
C SER A 187 -6.26 -19.07 -11.72
N VAL A 188 -4.98 -19.28 -11.37
CA VAL A 188 -4.47 -20.57 -10.88
C VAL A 188 -5.25 -21.04 -9.66
N LEU A 189 -5.61 -20.12 -8.75
CA LEU A 189 -6.42 -20.44 -7.56
C LEU A 189 -7.80 -20.99 -7.95
N TYR A 190 -8.44 -20.38 -8.94
CA TYR A 190 -9.76 -20.76 -9.41
C TYR A 190 -9.73 -22.20 -9.95
N ASN A 191 -8.78 -22.49 -10.84
CA ASN A 191 -8.62 -23.81 -11.45
C ASN A 191 -8.26 -24.89 -10.43
N VAL A 192 -7.31 -24.61 -9.52
CA VAL A 192 -6.89 -25.59 -8.50
C VAL A 192 -8.03 -25.97 -7.59
N LEU A 193 -8.82 -25.00 -7.12
CA LEU A 193 -9.99 -25.28 -6.28
C LEU A 193 -11.04 -26.07 -7.05
N GLU A 194 -11.40 -25.65 -8.27
CA GLU A 194 -12.44 -26.32 -9.05
C GLU A 194 -12.07 -27.75 -9.46
N GLU A 195 -10.83 -28.00 -9.89
CA GLU A 195 -10.38 -29.29 -10.41
C GLU A 195 -9.92 -30.28 -9.34
N ARG A 196 -9.21 -29.80 -8.30
CA ARG A 196 -8.55 -30.69 -7.33
C ARG A 196 -9.30 -30.88 -6.02
N PHE A 197 -10.14 -29.93 -5.61
CA PHE A 197 -10.84 -30.02 -4.32
C PHE A 197 -12.23 -30.61 -4.51
N MET A 198 -12.52 -31.70 -3.81
CA MET A 198 -13.88 -32.25 -3.73
C MET A 198 -14.71 -31.44 -2.75
N MET A 199 -15.50 -30.50 -3.28
CA MET A 199 -16.38 -29.60 -2.51
C MET A 199 -17.81 -29.58 -3.06
N PRO A 200 -18.68 -30.53 -2.65
CA PRO A 200 -20.07 -30.56 -3.08
C PRO A 200 -20.86 -29.34 -2.61
N ARG A 201 -20.60 -28.83 -1.39
CA ARG A 201 -21.29 -27.65 -0.85
C ARG A 201 -20.35 -26.47 -0.67
N ARG A 202 -20.76 -25.31 -1.18
CA ARG A 202 -19.95 -24.09 -1.26
C ARG A 202 -20.75 -22.89 -0.77
N LEU A 203 -20.16 -22.12 0.14
CA LEU A 203 -20.64 -20.82 0.60
C LEU A 203 -19.58 -19.76 0.28
N LEU A 204 -19.91 -18.86 -0.63
CA LEU A 204 -19.05 -17.73 -0.95
C LEU A 204 -19.47 -16.51 -0.12
N LEU A 205 -18.54 -15.88 0.59
CA LEU A 205 -18.75 -14.63 1.31
C LEU A 205 -18.04 -13.50 0.58
N THR A 206 -18.77 -12.42 0.27
CA THR A 206 -18.17 -11.24 -0.34
C THR A 206 -18.93 -9.98 0.08
N GLY A 207 -18.22 -8.90 0.40
CA GLY A 207 -18.84 -7.59 0.56
C GLY A 207 -19.14 -6.89 -0.76
N THR A 208 -18.53 -7.38 -1.85
CA THR A 208 -18.44 -6.70 -3.15
C THR A 208 -18.52 -7.73 -4.29
N PRO A 209 -19.72 -8.28 -4.56
CA PRO A 209 -19.88 -9.37 -5.53
C PRO A 209 -19.52 -8.99 -6.97
N VAL A 210 -19.65 -7.73 -7.37
CA VAL A 210 -19.30 -7.22 -8.71
C VAL A 210 -18.52 -5.94 -8.57
N GLN A 211 -17.32 -5.80 -9.15
CA GLN A 211 -16.54 -4.55 -9.10
C GLN A 211 -16.50 -3.82 -10.42
N ASN A 212 -16.10 -4.52 -11.48
CA ASN A 212 -15.85 -3.87 -12.77
C ASN A 212 -16.76 -4.42 -13.86
N ASN A 213 -16.87 -5.75 -13.96
CA ASN A 213 -17.48 -6.43 -15.10
C ASN A 213 -18.49 -7.51 -14.69
N LEU A 214 -19.50 -7.74 -15.54
CA LEU A 214 -20.44 -8.86 -15.39
C LEU A 214 -19.77 -10.24 -15.48
N SER A 215 -18.59 -10.33 -16.12
CA SER A 215 -17.79 -11.55 -16.14
C SER A 215 -17.30 -11.97 -14.75
N GLU A 216 -17.05 -11.01 -13.84
CA GLU A 216 -16.69 -11.29 -12.45
C GLU A 216 -17.87 -11.94 -11.71
N LEU A 217 -19.09 -11.44 -11.95
CA LEU A 217 -20.31 -12.03 -11.38
C LEU A 217 -20.49 -13.46 -11.87
N TRP A 218 -20.35 -13.67 -13.19
CA TRP A 218 -20.44 -15.00 -13.78
C TRP A 218 -19.41 -15.94 -13.17
N ALA A 219 -18.16 -15.52 -12.99
CA ALA A 219 -17.11 -16.37 -12.42
C ALA A 219 -17.49 -16.88 -11.02
N LEU A 220 -18.04 -16.01 -10.16
CA LEU A 220 -18.50 -16.42 -8.82
C LEU A 220 -19.71 -17.35 -8.87
N MET A 221 -20.67 -17.07 -9.75
CA MET A 221 -21.90 -17.86 -9.87
C MET A 221 -21.64 -19.23 -10.51
N HIS A 222 -20.78 -19.27 -11.53
CA HIS A 222 -20.27 -20.49 -12.14
C HIS A 222 -19.52 -21.33 -11.11
N PHE A 223 -18.64 -20.72 -10.30
CA PHE A 223 -17.96 -21.44 -9.23
C PHE A 223 -18.92 -22.03 -8.18
N CYS A 224 -20.06 -21.39 -7.90
CA CYS A 224 -21.08 -21.97 -7.04
C CYS A 224 -21.79 -23.15 -7.72
N MET A 225 -22.26 -22.97 -8.96
CA MET A 225 -23.12 -23.91 -9.68
C MET A 225 -22.72 -24.01 -11.16
N PRO A 226 -21.64 -24.74 -11.51
CA PRO A 226 -21.13 -24.80 -12.88
C PRO A 226 -22.17 -25.33 -13.88
N SER A 227 -22.95 -26.33 -13.46
CA SER A 227 -23.99 -26.99 -14.27
C SER A 227 -25.16 -26.08 -14.67
N VAL A 228 -25.44 -25.04 -13.87
CA VAL A 228 -26.56 -24.11 -14.12
C VAL A 228 -26.12 -22.96 -15.03
N PHE A 229 -24.97 -22.37 -14.73
CA PHE A 229 -24.49 -21.16 -15.41
C PHE A 229 -23.76 -21.44 -16.73
N GLY A 230 -23.20 -22.64 -16.93
CA GLY A 230 -22.56 -22.99 -18.19
C GLY A 230 -21.41 -22.04 -18.60
N PRO A 231 -20.99 -22.03 -19.87
CA PRO A 231 -19.83 -21.28 -20.33
C PRO A 231 -20.04 -19.76 -20.35
N LEU A 232 -18.94 -19.00 -20.26
CA LEU A 232 -18.95 -17.54 -20.20
C LEU A 232 -19.55 -16.90 -21.46
N ASP A 233 -19.33 -17.47 -22.64
CA ASP A 233 -19.79 -16.90 -23.92
C ASP A 233 -21.32 -16.91 -24.04
N GLU A 234 -21.98 -17.94 -23.51
CA GLU A 234 -23.45 -18.02 -23.46
C GLU A 234 -24.02 -16.97 -22.49
N PHE A 235 -23.34 -16.76 -21.36
CA PHE A 235 -23.74 -15.74 -20.40
C PHE A 235 -23.55 -14.33 -20.96
N LEU A 236 -22.38 -14.03 -21.52
CA LEU A 236 -22.07 -12.72 -22.09
C LEU A 236 -22.95 -12.42 -23.30
N SER A 237 -23.26 -13.39 -24.18
CA SER A 237 -24.17 -13.15 -25.31
C SER A 237 -25.60 -12.85 -24.85
N THR A 238 -26.05 -13.45 -23.75
CA THR A 238 -27.41 -13.22 -23.21
C THR A 238 -27.53 -11.89 -22.44
N PHE A 239 -26.46 -11.46 -21.77
CA PHE A 239 -26.45 -10.26 -20.92
C PHE A 239 -25.53 -9.14 -21.41
N LYS A 240 -25.06 -9.19 -22.68
CA LYS A 240 -24.14 -8.19 -23.27
C LYS A 240 -24.76 -6.79 -23.28
N GLU A 241 -26.04 -6.72 -23.65
CA GLU A 241 -26.80 -5.48 -23.73
C GLU A 241 -27.16 -4.94 -22.35
N ALA A 242 -27.29 -5.80 -21.33
CA ALA A 242 -27.34 -5.36 -19.94
C ALA A 242 -25.99 -4.76 -19.48
N GLY A 243 -24.85 -5.19 -20.03
CA GLY A 243 -23.55 -4.59 -19.74
C GLY A 243 -23.33 -3.21 -20.34
N ASN A 244 -23.92 -2.95 -21.52
CA ASN A 244 -23.76 -1.70 -22.28
C ASN A 244 -25.04 -0.88 -22.18
N LEU A 245 -25.09 0.08 -21.25
CA LEU A 245 -26.20 1.02 -21.10
C LEU A 245 -26.24 1.99 -22.28
N LEU A 246 -26.87 1.57 -23.39
CA LEU A 246 -27.09 2.38 -24.59
C LEU A 246 -28.49 3.02 -24.57
N SER A 247 -28.58 4.26 -25.05
CA SER A 247 -29.83 5.02 -25.13
C SER A 247 -30.69 4.62 -26.33
N GLY A 248 -32.00 4.39 -26.13
CA GLY A 248 -32.99 4.18 -27.20
C GLY A 248 -33.90 2.96 -26.99
N SER A 249 -34.44 2.39 -28.07
CA SER A 249 -35.27 1.17 -28.07
C SER A 249 -34.57 -0.05 -27.42
N GLU A 250 -33.23 -0.03 -27.37
CA GLU A 250 -32.39 -1.05 -26.73
C GLU A 250 -32.36 -0.94 -25.19
N ALA A 251 -32.69 0.23 -24.63
CA ALA A 251 -32.74 0.43 -23.17
C ALA A 251 -33.86 -0.39 -22.50
N ASN A 252 -34.99 -0.57 -23.19
CA ASN A 252 -36.07 -1.44 -22.72
C ASN A 252 -35.66 -2.92 -22.70
N GLN A 253 -34.82 -3.34 -23.65
CA GLN A 253 -34.27 -4.69 -23.70
C GLN A 253 -33.24 -4.92 -22.61
N ALA A 254 -32.33 -3.97 -22.39
CA ALA A 254 -31.38 -3.97 -21.28
C ALA A 254 -32.11 -4.02 -19.92
N ASN A 255 -33.12 -3.18 -19.70
CA ASN A 255 -33.92 -3.20 -18.45
C ASN A 255 -34.64 -4.52 -18.23
N ARG A 256 -35.16 -5.16 -19.28
CA ARG A 256 -35.75 -6.50 -19.17
C ARG A 256 -34.71 -7.55 -18.79
N GLN A 257 -33.54 -7.54 -19.43
CA GLN A 257 -32.44 -8.45 -19.10
C GLN A 257 -31.93 -8.22 -17.66
N PHE A 258 -31.88 -6.98 -17.19
CA PHE A 258 -31.57 -6.67 -15.79
C PHE A 258 -32.61 -7.23 -14.82
N LYS A 259 -33.91 -7.11 -15.12
CA LYS A 259 -34.97 -7.70 -14.29
C LYS A 259 -34.84 -9.22 -14.19
N ILE A 260 -34.54 -9.88 -15.30
CA ILE A 260 -34.27 -11.34 -15.34
C ILE A 260 -33.04 -11.68 -14.49
N LEU A 261 -31.93 -10.94 -14.67
CA LEU A 261 -30.71 -11.16 -13.90
C LEU A 261 -30.95 -10.95 -12.39
N LYS A 262 -31.69 -9.91 -11.99
CA LYS A 262 -32.08 -9.66 -10.59
C LYS A 262 -32.91 -10.80 -10.01
N HIS A 263 -33.86 -11.33 -10.78
CA HIS A 263 -34.67 -12.48 -10.37
C HIS A 263 -33.81 -13.74 -10.13
N ILE A 264 -32.88 -14.01 -11.03
CA ILE A 264 -31.92 -15.13 -10.89
C ILE A 264 -31.03 -14.91 -9.66
N LEU A 265 -30.46 -13.71 -9.50
CA LEU A 265 -29.60 -13.39 -8.36
C LEU A 265 -30.31 -13.53 -7.03
N ARG A 266 -31.60 -13.18 -6.93
CA ARG A 266 -32.40 -13.34 -5.71
C ARG A 266 -32.48 -14.80 -5.24
N ALA A 267 -32.41 -15.77 -6.15
CA ALA A 267 -32.44 -17.18 -5.80
C ALA A 267 -31.12 -17.65 -5.17
N PHE A 268 -29.98 -17.22 -5.72
CA PHE A 268 -28.65 -17.75 -5.37
C PHE A 268 -27.80 -16.82 -4.49
N MET A 269 -28.14 -15.53 -4.40
CA MET A 269 -27.40 -14.52 -3.68
C MET A 269 -28.29 -13.77 -2.70
N LEU A 270 -27.84 -13.67 -1.45
CA LEU A 270 -28.43 -12.78 -0.45
C LEU A 270 -27.55 -11.54 -0.29
N ARG A 271 -28.13 -10.36 -0.53
CA ARG A 271 -27.44 -9.08 -0.37
C ARG A 271 -28.34 -8.07 0.34
N ARG A 272 -27.86 -7.55 1.47
CA ARG A 272 -28.48 -6.44 2.20
C ARG A 272 -27.48 -5.30 2.37
N THR A 273 -27.98 -4.07 2.32
CA THR A 273 -27.20 -2.85 2.55
C THR A 273 -27.49 -2.28 3.93
N LYS A 274 -26.53 -1.54 4.49
CA LYS A 274 -26.72 -0.84 5.77
C LYS A 274 -27.85 0.18 5.66
N ALA A 275 -27.95 0.89 4.54
CA ALA A 275 -29.03 1.84 4.28
C ALA A 275 -30.41 1.18 4.42
N LEU A 276 -30.63 0.04 3.77
CA LEU A 276 -31.90 -0.71 3.85
C LEU A 276 -32.20 -1.18 5.28
N LEU A 277 -31.17 -1.62 6.02
CA LEU A 277 -31.33 -2.06 7.41
C LEU A 277 -31.57 -0.91 8.40
N ILE A 278 -31.03 0.27 8.11
CA ILE A 278 -31.30 1.49 8.88
C ILE A 278 -32.72 2.00 8.58
N GLU A 279 -33.14 2.01 7.31
CA GLU A 279 -34.49 2.40 6.90
C GLU A 279 -35.57 1.50 7.51
N SER A 280 -35.30 0.21 7.60
CA SER A 280 -36.20 -0.76 8.25
C SER A 280 -36.15 -0.73 9.79
N GLY A 281 -35.29 0.10 10.40
CA GLY A 281 -35.16 0.23 11.85
C GLY A 281 -34.51 -0.97 12.54
N ILE A 282 -33.92 -1.91 11.78
CA ILE A 282 -33.30 -3.15 12.31
C ILE A 282 -31.86 -2.87 12.81
N LEU A 283 -31.19 -1.88 12.20
CA LEU A 283 -29.82 -1.52 12.51
C LEU A 283 -29.71 -0.06 12.93
N GLU A 284 -29.30 0.16 14.18
CA GLU A 284 -28.87 1.47 14.66
C GLU A 284 -27.36 1.63 14.39
N LEU A 285 -27.02 2.60 13.54
CA LEU A 285 -25.63 2.93 13.22
C LEU A 285 -25.52 4.46 13.06
N PRO A 286 -24.44 5.09 13.56
CA PRO A 286 -24.25 6.52 13.39
C PRO A 286 -24.24 6.94 11.91
N PRO A 287 -24.61 8.20 11.61
CA PRO A 287 -24.56 8.70 10.25
C PRO A 287 -23.12 8.68 9.71
N LEU A 288 -23.02 8.49 8.40
CA LEU A 288 -21.80 8.63 7.61
C LEU A 288 -22.00 9.80 6.66
N THR A 289 -21.04 10.73 6.66
CA THR A 289 -20.99 11.86 5.72
C THR A 289 -19.74 11.71 4.85
N GLU A 290 -19.92 11.70 3.53
CA GLU A 290 -18.84 11.61 2.55
C GLU A 290 -18.62 12.98 1.90
N LEU A 291 -17.42 13.54 2.06
CA LEU A 291 -17.02 14.84 1.50
C LEU A 291 -15.88 14.65 0.50
N THR A 292 -16.04 15.17 -0.70
CA THR A 292 -14.97 15.29 -1.69
C THR A 292 -14.47 16.73 -1.71
N VAL A 293 -13.18 16.91 -1.43
CA VAL A 293 -12.53 18.22 -1.38
C VAL A 293 -11.64 18.36 -2.61
N MET A 294 -12.02 19.28 -3.51
CA MET A 294 -11.26 19.57 -4.72
C MET A 294 -10.12 20.54 -4.39
N VAL A 295 -8.89 20.06 -4.45
CA VAL A 295 -7.69 20.78 -4.02
C VAL A 295 -6.93 21.34 -5.23
N PRO A 296 -6.64 22.65 -5.29
CA PRO A 296 -5.77 23.21 -6.33
C PRO A 296 -4.33 22.73 -6.17
N LEU A 297 -3.63 22.50 -7.29
CA LEU A 297 -2.21 22.15 -7.29
C LEU A 297 -1.33 23.33 -6.86
N ALA A 298 -0.28 23.06 -6.09
CA ALA A 298 0.76 24.04 -5.77
C ALA A 298 1.59 24.41 -7.02
N PRO A 299 2.24 25.59 -7.07
CA PRO A 299 3.03 26.03 -8.23
C PRO A 299 4.11 25.02 -8.65
N LEU A 300 4.85 24.47 -7.68
CA LEU A 300 5.87 23.45 -7.94
C LEU A 300 5.27 22.17 -8.52
N GLN A 301 4.12 21.71 -7.99
CA GLN A 301 3.38 20.56 -8.54
C GLN A 301 2.95 20.81 -9.98
N LYS A 302 2.42 21.99 -10.30
CA LYS A 302 2.02 22.37 -11.67
C LYS A 302 3.20 22.29 -12.63
N LYS A 303 4.37 22.83 -12.25
CA LYS A 303 5.59 22.79 -13.07
C LYS A 303 6.03 21.36 -13.37
N ILE A 304 6.06 20.49 -12.36
CA ILE A 304 6.44 19.07 -12.51
C ILE A 304 5.42 18.32 -13.37
N TYR A 305 4.13 18.52 -13.09
CA TYR A 305 3.05 17.89 -13.84
C TYR A 305 3.13 18.23 -15.33
N LEU A 306 3.36 19.51 -15.67
CA LEU A 306 3.56 19.95 -17.06
C LEU A 306 4.87 19.40 -17.67
N SER A 307 5.96 19.32 -16.90
CA SER A 307 7.23 18.75 -17.38
C SER A 307 7.08 17.26 -17.74
N VAL A 308 6.39 16.48 -16.91
CA VAL A 308 6.09 15.06 -17.19
C VAL A 308 5.27 14.92 -18.47
N LEU A 309 4.28 15.79 -18.67
CA LEU A 309 3.48 15.80 -19.90
C LEU A 309 4.31 16.19 -21.13
N ARG A 310 5.18 17.20 -21.02
CA ARG A 310 6.09 17.64 -22.10
C ARG A 310 6.98 16.51 -22.58
N LYS A 311 7.66 15.84 -21.66
CA LYS A 311 8.64 14.78 -21.96
C LYS A 311 7.99 13.59 -22.68
N GLU A 312 6.71 13.33 -22.39
CA GLU A 312 5.96 12.18 -22.92
C GLU A 312 5.01 12.54 -24.06
N LEU A 313 4.99 13.80 -24.51
CA LEU A 313 4.12 14.24 -25.61
C LEU A 313 4.35 13.43 -26.90
N GLN A 314 5.59 13.08 -27.23
CA GLN A 314 5.88 12.27 -28.42
C GLN A 314 5.28 10.86 -28.30
N THR A 315 5.28 10.27 -27.11
CA THR A 315 4.62 8.99 -26.79
C THR A 315 3.09 9.10 -26.85
N LEU A 316 2.53 10.23 -26.43
CA LEU A 316 1.08 10.49 -26.46
C LEU A 316 0.57 10.75 -27.89
N LEU A 317 1.34 11.49 -28.71
CA LEU A 317 1.02 11.79 -30.12
C LEU A 317 1.16 10.56 -31.03
N SER A 318 2.05 9.63 -30.70
CA SER A 318 2.16 8.36 -31.46
C SER A 318 1.04 7.37 -31.13
N PHE A 319 0.33 7.54 -30.00
CA PHE A 319 -0.81 6.72 -29.61
C PHE A 319 -2.11 7.10 -30.33
N THR A 320 -2.31 8.38 -30.70
CA THR A 320 -3.45 8.79 -31.52
C THR A 320 -3.40 8.17 -32.93
N GLY A 321 -2.19 7.82 -33.41
CA GLY A 321 -1.92 7.12 -34.67
C GLY A 321 -2.03 5.59 -34.65
N GLY A 322 -2.49 4.96 -33.57
CA GLY A 322 -2.88 3.54 -33.55
C GLY A 322 -1.78 2.49 -33.33
N SER A 323 -0.54 2.87 -33.02
CA SER A 323 0.53 1.90 -32.69
C SER A 323 0.69 1.72 -31.18
N SER A 324 0.49 0.50 -30.68
CA SER A 324 0.34 0.19 -29.26
C SER A 324 1.67 -0.05 -28.53
N ARG A 325 1.96 0.77 -27.51
CA ARG A 325 2.79 0.41 -26.35
C ARG A 325 2.04 0.72 -25.05
N HIS A 326 1.01 -0.07 -24.71
CA HIS A 326 0.21 0.12 -23.48
C HIS A 326 1.01 0.27 -22.18
N GLN A 327 2.24 -0.27 -22.12
CA GLN A 327 3.09 -0.22 -20.93
C GLN A 327 3.75 1.15 -20.68
N SER A 328 3.93 2.01 -21.70
CA SER A 328 4.44 3.37 -21.49
C SER A 328 3.37 4.30 -20.89
N LEU A 329 2.12 4.19 -21.33
CA LEU A 329 1.00 4.99 -20.81
C LEU A 329 0.72 4.72 -19.32
N GLN A 330 0.77 3.45 -18.90
CA GLN A 330 0.59 3.11 -17.48
C GLN A 330 1.66 3.77 -16.60
N ASN A 331 2.91 3.85 -17.10
CA ASN A 331 3.98 4.55 -16.41
C ASN A 331 3.70 6.05 -16.30
N ILE A 332 3.23 6.70 -17.37
CA ILE A 332 2.88 8.14 -17.38
C ILE A 332 1.84 8.43 -16.30
N VAL A 333 0.76 7.64 -16.26
CA VAL A 333 -0.32 7.85 -15.28
C VAL A 333 0.19 7.71 -13.85
N VAL A 334 1.10 6.75 -13.58
CA VAL A 334 1.72 6.62 -12.25
C VAL A 334 2.56 7.86 -11.92
N GLN A 335 3.33 8.42 -12.87
CA GLN A 335 4.09 9.65 -12.64
C GLN A 335 3.18 10.87 -12.41
N LEU A 336 2.12 11.02 -13.19
CA LEU A 336 1.15 12.11 -12.98
C LEU A 336 0.50 12.02 -11.59
N ARG A 337 0.16 10.80 -11.15
CA ARG A 337 -0.33 10.58 -9.78
C ARG A 337 0.70 10.97 -8.72
N LYS A 338 1.99 10.61 -8.90
CA LYS A 338 3.06 11.06 -8.00
C LYS A 338 3.12 12.59 -7.90
N ALA A 339 3.02 13.29 -9.03
CA ALA A 339 3.02 14.75 -9.06
C ALA A 339 1.82 15.37 -8.32
N CYS A 340 0.63 14.78 -8.44
CA CYS A 340 -0.56 15.18 -7.68
C CYS A 340 -0.43 14.93 -6.18
N SER A 341 0.23 13.83 -5.77
CA SER A 341 0.45 13.48 -4.37
C SER A 341 1.45 14.43 -3.70
N HIS A 342 2.70 14.44 -4.16
CA HIS A 342 3.75 15.29 -3.59
C HIS A 342 4.94 15.49 -4.53
N PRO A 343 5.47 16.72 -4.72
CA PRO A 343 6.65 16.98 -5.54
C PRO A 343 7.90 16.17 -5.16
N TYR A 344 8.11 15.94 -3.87
CA TYR A 344 9.34 15.33 -3.35
C TYR A 344 9.42 13.81 -3.58
N LEU A 345 8.37 13.22 -4.17
CA LEU A 345 8.42 11.86 -4.71
C LEU A 345 9.33 11.75 -5.95
N PHE A 346 9.72 12.88 -6.54
CA PHE A 346 10.69 12.94 -7.63
C PHE A 346 12.08 13.33 -7.09
N SER A 347 13.09 12.60 -7.53
CA SER A 347 14.50 12.83 -7.21
C SER A 347 14.97 14.21 -7.66
N GLY A 348 15.73 14.92 -6.82
CA GLY A 348 16.39 16.19 -7.16
C GLY A 348 15.51 17.44 -7.07
N ILE A 349 14.27 17.34 -6.59
CA ILE A 349 13.34 18.48 -6.50
C ILE A 349 13.39 19.18 -5.15
N GLU A 350 13.41 18.43 -4.05
CA GLU A 350 13.47 19.05 -2.73
C GLU A 350 14.86 19.67 -2.50
N PRO A 351 14.90 20.86 -1.88
CA PRO A 351 16.14 21.60 -1.69
C PRO A 351 17.12 20.84 -0.79
N GLU A 352 18.41 20.93 -1.08
CA GLU A 352 19.48 20.50 -0.16
C GLU A 352 19.89 21.69 0.72
N PRO A 353 20.01 21.55 2.06
CA PRO A 353 19.88 20.34 2.88
C PRO A 353 18.43 19.89 3.14
N TYR A 354 18.26 18.59 3.37
CA TYR A 354 16.97 17.94 3.63
C TYR A 354 16.60 18.17 5.09
N GLU A 355 16.08 19.35 5.37
CA GLU A 355 15.66 19.75 6.71
C GLU A 355 14.15 19.68 6.79
N GLU A 356 13.60 19.10 7.86
CA GLU A 356 12.16 19.14 8.11
C GLU A 356 11.73 20.60 8.36
N GLY A 357 10.86 21.13 7.50
CA GLY A 357 10.43 22.53 7.59
C GLY A 357 9.18 22.81 6.76
N GLU A 358 8.66 24.03 6.87
CA GLU A 358 7.41 24.48 6.22
C GLU A 358 7.40 24.30 4.70
N HIS A 359 8.57 24.25 4.06
CA HIS A 359 8.71 23.96 2.63
C HIS A 359 8.05 22.63 2.21
N LEU A 360 8.00 21.63 3.10
CA LEU A 360 7.34 20.34 2.89
C LEU A 360 5.83 20.53 2.69
N VAL A 361 5.20 21.30 3.58
CA VAL A 361 3.76 21.57 3.54
C VAL A 361 3.42 22.44 2.34
N GLN A 362 4.19 23.51 2.12
CA GLN A 362 3.93 24.48 1.04
C GLN A 362 4.13 23.88 -0.37
N ALA A 363 4.92 22.83 -0.50
CA ALA A 363 5.18 22.17 -1.78
C ALA A 363 3.95 21.45 -2.35
N SER A 364 2.99 21.02 -1.52
CA SER A 364 1.81 20.27 -1.97
C SER A 364 0.50 20.90 -1.52
N GLY A 365 -0.41 21.17 -2.46
CA GLY A 365 -1.74 21.69 -2.15
C GLY A 365 -2.53 20.77 -1.21
N LYS A 366 -2.35 19.45 -1.34
CA LYS A 366 -3.00 18.46 -0.48
C LYS A 366 -2.50 18.51 0.95
N LEU A 367 -1.19 18.66 1.16
CA LEU A 367 -0.62 18.79 2.50
C LEU A 367 -1.08 20.07 3.19
N ILE A 368 -1.21 21.18 2.47
CA ILE A 368 -1.76 22.43 3.03
C ILE A 368 -3.18 22.22 3.56
N VAL A 369 -4.04 21.57 2.78
CA VAL A 369 -5.41 21.25 3.21
C VAL A 369 -5.40 20.26 4.38
N LEU A 370 -4.54 19.25 4.32
CA LEU A 370 -4.41 18.25 5.37
C LEU A 370 -3.96 18.89 6.70
N ASP A 371 -2.99 19.80 6.67
CA ASP A 371 -2.49 20.52 7.85
C ASP A 371 -3.59 21.32 8.55
N LEU A 372 -4.35 22.11 7.77
CA LEU A 372 -5.47 22.89 8.28
C LEU A 372 -6.61 22.03 8.85
N VAL A 373 -6.88 20.88 8.23
CA VAL A 373 -7.93 19.96 8.68
C VAL A 373 -7.48 19.20 9.93
N LEU A 374 -6.25 18.67 9.96
CA LEU A 374 -5.72 17.92 11.11
C LEU A 374 -5.57 18.81 12.35
N GLU A 375 -5.14 20.06 12.19
CA GLU A 375 -5.06 21.01 13.31
C GLU A 375 -6.42 21.20 13.99
N LYS A 376 -7.49 21.37 13.19
CA LYS A 376 -8.85 21.53 13.72
C LYS A 376 -9.37 20.23 14.35
N LEU A 377 -9.11 19.09 13.72
CA LEU A 377 -9.51 17.78 14.25
C LEU A 377 -8.81 17.43 15.56
N HIS A 378 -7.53 17.78 15.68
CA HIS A 378 -6.74 17.58 16.89
C HIS A 378 -7.28 18.44 18.05
N ARG A 379 -7.59 19.72 17.81
CA ARG A 379 -8.22 20.61 18.81
C ARG A 379 -9.57 20.09 19.30
N LEU A 380 -10.36 19.48 18.41
CA LEU A 380 -11.65 18.86 18.74
C LEU A 380 -11.52 17.47 19.40
N GLY A 381 -10.32 16.89 19.41
CA GLY A 381 -10.05 15.57 20.01
C GLY A 381 -10.59 14.40 19.20
N HIS A 382 -10.75 14.56 17.88
CA HIS A 382 -11.15 13.50 16.97
C HIS A 382 -9.97 12.57 16.63
N ARG A 383 -10.25 11.39 16.08
CA ARG A 383 -9.21 10.42 15.69
C ARG A 383 -9.30 10.11 14.21
N VAL A 384 -8.14 10.09 13.55
CA VAL A 384 -8.06 10.09 12.09
C VAL A 384 -7.40 8.82 11.59
N VAL A 385 -8.05 8.13 10.64
CA VAL A 385 -7.40 7.11 9.80
C VAL A 385 -7.07 7.74 8.46
N LEU A 386 -5.80 7.70 8.09
CA LEU A 386 -5.31 8.28 6.85
C LEU A 386 -4.92 7.16 5.88
N PHE A 387 -5.59 7.11 4.73
CA PHE A 387 -5.32 6.15 3.66
C PHE A 387 -4.50 6.79 2.54
N ALA A 388 -3.41 6.12 2.14
CA ALA A 388 -2.64 6.43 0.94
C ALA A 388 -2.37 5.16 0.11
N GLN A 389 -2.18 5.29 -1.20
CA GLN A 389 -1.88 4.15 -2.07
C GLN A 389 -0.38 3.88 -2.15
N MET A 390 0.43 4.93 -2.30
CA MET A 390 1.89 4.81 -2.42
C MET A 390 2.55 4.81 -1.04
N THR A 391 3.46 3.86 -0.79
CA THR A 391 4.22 3.79 0.46
C THR A 391 5.17 4.97 0.64
N GLN A 392 5.74 5.46 -0.46
CA GLN A 392 6.59 6.67 -0.46
C GLN A 392 5.83 7.92 0.01
N THR A 393 4.53 8.00 -0.29
CA THR A 393 3.67 9.08 0.22
C THR A 393 3.45 8.94 1.73
N LEU A 394 3.36 7.70 2.25
CA LEU A 394 3.30 7.48 3.70
C LEU A 394 4.58 7.92 4.42
N ASP A 395 5.74 7.75 3.78
CA ASP A 395 7.02 8.25 4.31
C ASP A 395 6.99 9.78 4.45
N ILE A 396 6.58 10.50 3.39
CA ILE A 396 6.43 11.97 3.43
C ILE A 396 5.41 12.43 4.48
N LEU A 397 4.30 11.71 4.61
CA LEU A 397 3.28 12.00 5.62
C LEU A 397 3.79 11.74 7.04
N GLN A 398 4.68 10.76 7.21
CA GLN A 398 5.34 10.50 8.47
C GLN A 398 6.20 11.69 8.89
N ASP A 399 7.07 12.16 8.01
CA ASP A 399 7.91 13.35 8.24
C ASP A 399 7.06 14.59 8.56
N PHE A 400 5.93 14.75 7.87
CA PHE A 400 4.98 15.83 8.14
C PHE A 400 4.33 15.73 9.53
N LEU A 401 3.94 14.53 9.98
CA LEU A 401 3.36 14.34 11.31
C LEU A 401 4.40 14.53 12.42
N GLU A 402 5.66 14.14 12.17
CA GLU A 402 6.80 14.39 13.06
C GLU A 402 7.08 15.90 13.19
N LEU A 403 7.12 16.62 12.06
CA LEU A 403 7.27 18.08 12.04
C LEU A 403 6.20 18.81 12.87
N ARG A 404 4.96 18.31 12.85
CA ARG A 404 3.83 18.87 13.63
C ARG A 404 3.68 18.26 15.04
N ASN A 405 4.55 17.33 15.43
CA ASN A 405 4.53 16.61 16.72
C ASN A 405 3.22 15.85 17.01
N TYR A 406 2.59 15.27 15.98
CA TYR A 406 1.41 14.43 16.15
C TYR A 406 1.78 12.97 16.43
N THR A 407 1.09 12.33 17.38
CA THR A 407 1.26 10.90 17.63
C THR A 407 0.61 10.09 16.51
N TYR A 408 1.34 9.13 15.95
CA TYR A 408 0.84 8.30 14.86
C TYR A 408 1.23 6.83 14.98
N GLU A 409 0.48 5.98 14.29
CA GLU A 409 0.76 4.56 14.08
C GLU A 409 0.74 4.27 12.57
N ARG A 410 1.61 3.37 12.09
CA ARG A 410 1.78 3.09 10.66
C ARG A 410 1.54 1.62 10.35
N LEU A 411 0.74 1.35 9.31
CA LEU A 411 0.47 0.01 8.81
C LEU A 411 0.59 -0.04 7.28
N ASP A 412 1.67 -0.65 6.80
CA ASP A 412 1.89 -0.95 5.39
C ASP A 412 2.07 -2.45 5.12
N GLY A 413 2.27 -2.82 3.84
CA GLY A 413 2.42 -4.20 3.42
C GLY A 413 3.71 -4.89 3.86
N SER A 414 4.68 -4.15 4.42
CA SER A 414 5.98 -4.68 4.88
C SER A 414 5.97 -5.04 6.37
N VAL A 415 5.03 -4.48 7.14
CA VAL A 415 4.88 -4.72 8.59
C VAL A 415 4.53 -6.18 8.88
N ARG A 416 5.23 -6.78 9.84
CA ARG A 416 5.01 -8.18 10.28
C ARG A 416 3.62 -8.34 10.90
N ALA A 417 3.08 -9.55 10.87
CA ALA A 417 1.73 -9.81 11.37
C ALA A 417 1.57 -9.45 12.85
N GLU A 418 2.56 -9.76 13.70
CA GLU A 418 2.52 -9.46 15.14
C GLU A 418 2.50 -7.96 15.43
N GLU A 419 3.38 -7.19 14.77
CA GLU A 419 3.46 -5.73 14.87
C GLU A 419 2.15 -5.07 14.40
N ARG A 420 1.55 -5.60 13.33
CA ARG A 420 0.25 -5.14 12.82
C ARG A 420 -0.83 -5.23 13.91
N PHE A 421 -0.91 -6.34 14.63
CA PHE A 421 -1.88 -6.50 15.71
C PHE A 421 -1.57 -5.61 16.91
N ALA A 422 -0.29 -5.43 17.24
CA ALA A 422 0.12 -4.49 18.30
C ALA A 422 -0.36 -3.06 17.98
N ALA A 423 -0.09 -2.56 16.77
CA ALA A 423 -0.53 -1.24 16.33
C ALA A 423 -2.07 -1.07 16.40
N ILE A 424 -2.84 -2.08 15.95
CA ILE A 424 -4.31 -2.04 16.00
C ILE A 424 -4.84 -2.02 17.44
N ARG A 425 -4.25 -2.82 18.33
CA ARG A 425 -4.63 -2.83 19.76
C ARG A 425 -4.28 -1.52 20.42
N ASN A 426 -3.10 -0.96 20.17
CA ASN A 426 -2.69 0.34 20.70
C ASN A 426 -3.70 1.41 20.31
N PHE A 427 -4.09 1.45 19.03
CA PHE A 427 -5.07 2.40 18.52
C PHE A 427 -6.49 2.19 19.09
N SER A 428 -6.93 0.93 19.23
CA SER A 428 -8.31 0.59 19.64
C SER A 428 -8.55 0.61 21.16
N SER A 429 -7.52 0.38 21.98
CA SER A 429 -7.61 0.16 23.44
C SER A 429 -8.16 1.35 24.24
N GLN A 430 -8.20 2.55 23.67
CA GLN A 430 -8.66 3.75 24.37
C GLN A 430 -10.10 4.17 24.04
N ALA A 431 -10.73 3.60 23.01
CA ALA A 431 -12.09 4.00 22.59
C ALA A 431 -13.20 3.52 23.55
N THR A 432 -12.88 2.61 24.48
CA THR A 432 -13.85 1.96 25.40
C THR A 432 -14.08 2.71 26.71
N LYS A 433 -13.31 3.77 27.01
CA LYS A 433 -13.57 4.63 28.18
C LYS A 433 -14.31 5.89 27.74
N GLY A 434 -15.63 5.79 27.65
CA GLY A 434 -16.47 6.98 27.62
C GLY A 434 -16.35 7.73 28.95
N VAL A 435 -16.08 9.03 28.86
CA VAL A 435 -16.17 10.03 29.93
C VAL A 435 -15.02 10.01 30.96
N VAL A 436 -14.46 11.21 31.19
CA VAL A 436 -13.31 11.61 32.03
C VAL A 436 -11.94 11.50 31.33
N ARG A 437 -11.49 12.64 30.78
CA ARG A 437 -10.10 12.92 30.43
C ARG A 437 -9.31 13.00 31.74
N ASP A 438 -8.45 12.02 32.01
CA ASP A 438 -7.34 12.21 32.94
C ASP A 438 -6.20 12.87 32.14
N ASP A 439 -5.87 14.11 32.47
CA ASP A 439 -4.87 14.95 31.77
C ASP A 439 -3.42 14.43 31.87
N ASN A 440 -3.18 13.27 32.50
CA ASN A 440 -1.84 12.79 32.85
C ASN A 440 -1.34 11.60 32.03
N ASN A 441 -2.04 11.14 30.97
CA ASN A 441 -1.49 10.09 30.10
C ASN A 441 -2.02 10.12 28.65
N PRO A 442 -1.41 10.88 27.72
CA PRO A 442 -1.85 10.99 26.32
C PRO A 442 -1.30 9.82 25.46
N SER A 443 -1.34 8.58 25.97
CA SER A 443 -0.61 7.46 25.35
C SER A 443 -1.39 6.75 24.23
N GLY A 444 -2.04 7.51 23.34
CA GLY A 444 -2.77 6.97 22.20
C GLY A 444 -2.51 7.76 20.93
N ALA A 445 -2.34 7.05 19.81
CA ALA A 445 -2.08 7.68 18.52
C ALA A 445 -3.30 8.47 18.02
N PHE A 446 -3.06 9.72 17.62
CA PHE A 446 -4.05 10.60 17.01
C PHE A 446 -4.34 10.20 15.56
N VAL A 447 -3.29 9.89 14.79
CA VAL A 447 -3.39 9.48 13.38
C VAL A 447 -2.99 8.01 13.21
N PHE A 448 -3.78 7.25 12.45
CA PHE A 448 -3.42 5.90 12.04
C PHE A 448 -3.25 5.87 10.52
N MET A 449 -2.00 5.77 10.06
CA MET A 449 -1.65 5.75 8.64
C MET A 449 -1.69 4.34 8.09
N ILE A 450 -2.45 4.14 7.01
CA ILE A 450 -2.63 2.83 6.39
C ILE A 450 -2.46 2.92 4.89
N SER A 451 -1.72 1.98 4.30
CA SER A 451 -1.82 1.77 2.86
C SER A 451 -3.21 1.22 2.50
N THR A 452 -3.92 1.79 1.53
CA THR A 452 -5.30 1.38 1.19
C THR A 452 -5.42 -0.13 0.94
N ARG A 453 -4.41 -0.74 0.31
CA ARG A 453 -4.36 -2.19 0.08
C ARG A 453 -4.20 -3.00 1.37
N ALA A 454 -3.38 -2.56 2.32
CA ALA A 454 -3.24 -3.25 3.60
C ALA A 454 -4.50 -3.04 4.48
N GLY A 455 -5.11 -1.86 4.41
CA GLY A 455 -6.36 -1.53 5.11
C GLY A 455 -7.59 -2.24 4.56
N GLY A 456 -7.57 -2.63 3.28
CA GLY A 456 -8.64 -3.40 2.66
C GLY A 456 -8.85 -4.79 3.27
N VAL A 457 -7.86 -5.33 3.99
CA VAL A 457 -7.86 -6.71 4.47
C VAL A 457 -8.16 -6.83 5.96
N GLY A 458 -9.44 -6.95 6.31
CA GLY A 458 -9.86 -7.59 7.57
C GLY A 458 -9.78 -6.80 8.88
N LEU A 459 -9.34 -5.54 8.88
CA LEU A 459 -9.06 -4.80 10.11
C LEU A 459 -10.33 -4.27 10.80
N ASN A 460 -10.29 -4.07 12.12
CA ASN A 460 -11.36 -3.42 12.89
C ASN A 460 -10.86 -2.08 13.44
N LEU A 461 -11.37 -0.97 12.92
CA LEU A 461 -10.88 0.39 13.21
C LEU A 461 -11.97 1.29 13.80
N ILE A 462 -12.87 0.72 14.62
CA ILE A 462 -13.97 1.45 15.29
C ILE A 462 -13.50 2.56 16.24
N GLY A 463 -12.21 2.59 16.61
CA GLY A 463 -11.65 3.63 17.47
C GLY A 463 -11.47 4.99 16.78
N ALA A 464 -11.58 5.05 15.46
CA ALA A 464 -11.55 6.30 14.70
C ALA A 464 -12.95 6.78 14.33
N ASP A 465 -13.11 8.08 14.19
CA ASP A 465 -14.35 8.72 13.72
C ASP A 465 -14.17 9.46 12.40
N THR A 466 -12.93 9.74 12.00
CA THR A 466 -12.61 10.46 10.77
C THR A 466 -11.73 9.62 9.87
N VAL A 467 -12.08 9.54 8.59
CA VAL A 467 -11.33 8.83 7.56
C VAL A 467 -10.93 9.82 6.48
N ILE A 468 -9.65 9.88 6.15
CA ILE A 468 -9.12 10.76 5.10
C ILE A 468 -8.44 9.90 4.03
N PHE A 469 -8.91 10.00 2.79
CA PHE A 469 -8.25 9.43 1.62
C PHE A 469 -7.36 10.49 0.98
N TYR A 470 -6.04 10.35 1.15
CA TYR A 470 -5.05 11.23 0.53
C TYR A 470 -4.89 10.93 -0.97
N GLU A 471 -5.03 9.66 -1.35
CA GLU A 471 -5.00 9.16 -2.72
C GLU A 471 -6.15 8.16 -2.94
N GLN A 472 -6.85 8.26 -4.08
CA GLN A 472 -7.94 7.34 -4.43
C GLN A 472 -7.46 6.10 -5.18
N ASP A 473 -8.14 4.96 -5.00
CA ASP A 473 -7.92 3.76 -5.80
C ASP A 473 -8.62 3.87 -7.18
N TRP A 474 -8.11 3.11 -8.16
CA TRP A 474 -8.83 2.87 -9.42
C TRP A 474 -10.11 2.07 -9.21
N ASN A 475 -10.15 1.27 -8.14
CA ASN A 475 -11.29 0.49 -7.75
C ASN A 475 -12.00 1.15 -6.56
N PRO A 476 -13.14 1.84 -6.77
CA PRO A 476 -13.89 2.50 -5.69
C PRO A 476 -14.31 1.55 -4.57
N GLN A 477 -14.41 0.26 -4.86
CA GLN A 477 -14.80 -0.73 -3.88
C GLN A 477 -13.71 -1.02 -2.86
N ALA A 478 -12.44 -0.84 -3.22
CA ALA A 478 -11.33 -0.93 -2.27
C ALA A 478 -11.42 0.20 -1.24
N ASP A 479 -11.67 1.44 -1.71
CA ASP A 479 -11.86 2.61 -0.84
C ASP A 479 -13.11 2.46 0.05
N LYS A 480 -14.23 2.01 -0.53
CA LYS A 480 -15.44 1.72 0.25
C LYS A 480 -15.22 0.62 1.29
N GLN A 481 -14.48 -0.43 0.94
CA GLN A 481 -14.10 -1.51 1.85
C GLN A 481 -13.22 -1.00 3.01
N ALA A 482 -12.29 -0.08 2.73
CA ALA A 482 -11.47 0.57 3.74
C ALA A 482 -12.32 1.45 4.68
N LEU A 483 -13.22 2.28 4.13
CA LEU A 483 -14.14 3.11 4.91
C LEU A 483 -15.06 2.29 5.83
N GLN A 484 -15.55 1.16 5.33
CA GLN A 484 -16.39 0.23 6.09
C GLN A 484 -15.65 -0.49 7.24
N ARG A 485 -14.32 -0.33 7.38
CA ARG A 485 -13.57 -0.80 8.56
C ARG A 485 -13.77 0.11 9.78
N THR A 486 -14.04 1.40 9.54
CA THR A 486 -14.33 2.40 10.57
C THR A 486 -15.83 2.55 10.79
N HIS A 487 -16.61 2.61 9.70
CA HIS A 487 -18.08 2.61 9.77
C HIS A 487 -18.60 1.18 9.89
N ARG A 488 -18.57 0.61 11.10
CA ARG A 488 -18.99 -0.78 11.36
C ARG A 488 -19.85 -0.86 12.63
N ILE A 489 -20.62 -1.94 12.76
CA ILE A 489 -21.34 -2.26 14.01
C ILE A 489 -20.36 -2.21 15.18
N GLY A 490 -20.65 -1.36 16.16
CA GLY A 490 -19.76 -1.05 17.28
C GLY A 490 -19.21 0.39 17.26
N GLN A 491 -19.35 1.10 16.14
CA GLN A 491 -19.09 2.53 16.06
C GLN A 491 -20.17 3.31 16.81
N LEU A 492 -19.75 4.24 17.67
CA LEU A 492 -20.63 5.10 18.46
C LEU A 492 -20.66 6.54 17.94
N ASN A 493 -19.60 6.98 17.27
CA ASN A 493 -19.45 8.35 16.79
C ASN A 493 -19.90 8.49 15.34
N HIS A 494 -20.34 9.71 14.99
CA HIS A 494 -20.58 10.10 13.59
C HIS A 494 -19.29 9.96 12.77
N VAL A 495 -19.36 9.23 11.65
CA VAL A 495 -18.18 9.00 10.80
C VAL A 495 -18.11 10.02 9.68
N LEU A 496 -16.97 10.71 9.57
CA LEU A 496 -16.68 11.65 8.49
C LEU A 496 -15.65 11.04 7.54
N SER A 497 -15.99 10.91 6.26
CA SER A 497 -15.07 10.48 5.20
C SER A 497 -14.69 11.68 4.33
N ILE A 498 -13.40 11.96 4.18
CA ILE A 498 -12.87 13.07 3.38
C ILE A 498 -12.01 12.50 2.25
N ASN A 499 -12.38 12.78 1.00
CA ASN A 499 -11.61 12.43 -0.19
C ASN A 499 -10.88 13.68 -0.70
N LEU A 500 -9.55 13.68 -0.67
CA LEU A 500 -8.75 14.76 -1.25
C LEU A 500 -8.47 14.46 -2.73
N VAL A 501 -8.93 15.33 -3.63
CA VAL A 501 -8.79 15.15 -5.08
C VAL A 501 -8.15 16.39 -5.69
N SER A 502 -7.05 16.25 -6.42
CA SER A 502 -6.44 17.38 -7.11
C SER A 502 -7.27 17.84 -8.31
N GLN A 503 -7.68 19.10 -8.29
CA GLN A 503 -8.53 19.73 -9.30
C GLN A 503 -7.83 19.88 -10.66
N ARG A 504 -8.59 19.66 -11.74
CA ARG A 504 -8.15 19.69 -13.15
C ARG A 504 -7.04 18.68 -13.46
N THR A 505 -6.85 17.65 -12.65
CA THR A 505 -5.78 16.65 -12.84
C THR A 505 -6.32 15.27 -13.23
N ILE A 506 -5.39 14.33 -13.44
CA ILE A 506 -5.72 12.92 -13.63
C ILE A 506 -6.55 12.31 -12.48
N GLU A 507 -6.43 12.83 -11.25
CA GLU A 507 -7.20 12.30 -10.12
C GLU A 507 -8.69 12.57 -10.25
N GLU A 508 -9.10 13.72 -10.79
CA GLU A 508 -10.50 14.05 -11.06
C GLU A 508 -11.10 13.10 -12.10
N VAL A 509 -10.30 12.70 -13.11
CA VAL A 509 -10.71 11.70 -14.10
C VAL A 509 -10.87 10.32 -13.46
N ILE A 510 -9.95 9.94 -12.57
CA ILE A 510 -10.02 8.69 -11.80
C ILE A 510 -11.28 8.68 -10.93
N MET A 511 -11.57 9.77 -10.22
CA MET A 511 -12.76 9.94 -9.38
C MET A 511 -14.04 9.74 -10.19
N ARG A 512 -14.22 10.49 -11.29
CA ARG A 512 -15.39 10.35 -12.16
C ARG A 512 -15.55 8.95 -12.74
N ARG A 513 -14.44 8.26 -13.02
CA ARG A 513 -14.45 6.87 -13.49
C ARG A 513 -14.87 5.92 -12.36
N ALA A 514 -14.39 6.15 -11.15
CA ALA A 514 -14.76 5.38 -9.97
C ALA A 514 -16.27 5.52 -9.69
N GLU A 515 -16.83 6.73 -9.78
CA GLU A 515 -18.28 6.95 -9.67
C GLU A 515 -19.09 6.22 -10.74
N ARG A 516 -18.64 6.26 -12.01
CA ARG A 516 -19.28 5.49 -13.11
C ARG A 516 -19.32 3.99 -12.82
N LYS A 517 -18.21 3.43 -12.29
CA LYS A 517 -18.14 2.02 -11.88
C LYS A 517 -19.08 1.70 -10.71
N LEU A 518 -19.21 2.61 -9.74
CA LEU A 518 -20.16 2.46 -8.63
C LEU A 518 -21.62 2.46 -9.12
N LYS A 519 -21.96 3.33 -10.07
CA LYS A 519 -23.31 3.37 -10.66
C LYS A 519 -23.70 2.05 -11.34
N LEU A 520 -22.77 1.41 -12.05
CA LEU A 520 -22.99 0.07 -12.63
C LEU A 520 -23.34 -0.95 -11.54
N SER A 521 -22.58 -0.99 -10.44
CA SER A 521 -22.90 -1.87 -9.32
C SER A 521 -24.24 -1.52 -8.67
N HIS A 522 -24.60 -0.23 -8.58
CA HIS A 522 -25.88 0.18 -8.02
C HIS A 522 -27.05 -0.26 -8.90
N ASN A 523 -26.94 -0.13 -10.23
CA ASN A 523 -28.02 -0.52 -11.15
C ASN A 523 -28.33 -2.03 -11.10
N ILE A 524 -27.30 -2.87 -10.91
CA ILE A 524 -27.47 -4.33 -10.78
C ILE A 524 -28.19 -4.71 -9.48
N PHE A 525 -27.91 -4.02 -8.36
CA PHE A 525 -28.37 -4.42 -7.02
C PHE A 525 -29.41 -3.50 -6.38
N GLY A 526 -29.70 -2.34 -6.96
CA GLY A 526 -30.65 -1.35 -6.46
C GLY A 526 -32.09 -1.77 -6.70
N ASP A 527 -32.95 -1.53 -5.70
CA ASP A 527 -34.36 -1.93 -5.67
C ASP A 527 -35.31 -0.81 -6.17
N LYS A 528 -34.79 0.42 -6.33
CA LYS A 528 -35.55 1.54 -6.90
C LYS A 528 -35.43 1.51 -8.42
N ASP A 529 -36.56 1.41 -9.12
CA ASP A 529 -36.72 1.82 -10.52
C ASP A 529 -36.42 3.34 -10.57
N ALA A 530 -35.14 3.70 -10.61
CA ALA A 530 -34.73 5.10 -10.71
C ALA A 530 -35.23 5.66 -12.04
N THR A 531 -36.15 6.60 -11.94
CA THR A 531 -36.76 7.37 -13.02
C THR A 531 -35.71 7.95 -13.97
N ASP A 532 -35.96 7.78 -15.28
CA ASP A 532 -35.35 8.43 -16.45
C ASP A 532 -34.36 9.57 -16.16
N GLY A 533 -33.14 9.22 -15.76
CA GLY A 533 -31.98 10.08 -15.90
C GLY A 533 -31.25 9.69 -17.19
N LYS A 534 -31.24 10.58 -18.19
CA LYS A 534 -30.62 10.38 -19.51
C LYS A 534 -29.30 9.58 -19.41
N GLY A 535 -29.32 8.34 -19.90
CA GLY A 535 -28.15 7.47 -19.94
C GLY A 535 -27.07 8.09 -20.83
N LYS A 536 -25.88 8.32 -20.26
CA LYS A 536 -24.68 8.72 -20.99
C LYS A 536 -23.78 7.51 -21.24
N ASP A 537 -23.23 7.46 -22.45
CA ASP A 537 -22.45 6.37 -23.03
C ASP A 537 -21.33 5.83 -22.12
N PHE A 538 -21.27 4.50 -22.00
CA PHE A 538 -20.15 3.76 -21.41
C PHE A 538 -19.14 3.41 -22.51
N GLY A 539 -18.12 4.26 -22.69
CA GLY A 539 -17.08 4.08 -23.70
C GLY A 539 -16.01 3.03 -23.32
N ASN A 540 -15.47 2.36 -24.34
CA ASN A 540 -14.33 1.43 -24.27
C ASN A 540 -13.14 1.99 -23.45
N GLU A 541 -12.42 1.12 -22.72
CA GLU A 541 -11.21 1.49 -21.94
C GLU A 541 -10.14 2.24 -22.76
N ALA A 542 -10.11 2.02 -24.08
CA ALA A 542 -9.23 2.74 -25.01
C ALA A 542 -9.67 4.20 -25.29
N ASN A 543 -10.98 4.47 -25.33
CA ASN A 543 -11.52 5.83 -25.41
C ASN A 543 -11.39 6.55 -24.06
N ASP A 544 -11.45 5.81 -22.95
CA ASP A 544 -11.21 6.34 -21.60
C ASP A 544 -9.75 6.81 -21.38
N MET A 545 -8.76 6.15 -22.01
CA MET A 545 -7.38 6.66 -21.97
C MET A 545 -7.19 7.93 -22.80
N ARG A 546 -7.99 8.12 -23.85
CA ARG A 546 -8.02 9.38 -24.61
C ARG A 546 -8.67 10.51 -23.81
N SER A 547 -9.70 10.22 -23.00
CA SER A 547 -10.31 11.23 -22.12
C SER A 547 -9.39 11.65 -20.95
N ILE A 548 -8.51 10.75 -20.46
CA ILE A 548 -7.41 11.09 -19.53
C ILE A 548 -6.47 12.13 -20.15
N ILE A 549 -6.20 12.03 -21.45
CA ILE A 549 -5.32 12.94 -22.20
C ILE A 549 -6.05 14.27 -22.51
N LEU A 550 -7.35 14.23 -22.82
CA LEU A 550 -8.15 15.42 -23.14
C LEU A 550 -8.49 16.30 -21.92
N GLY A 551 -8.56 15.73 -20.71
CA GLY A 551 -8.72 16.52 -19.47
C GLY A 551 -7.55 17.49 -19.17
N LEU A 552 -6.43 17.33 -19.88
CA LEU A 552 -5.23 18.16 -19.76
C LEU A 552 -5.36 19.52 -20.47
N HIS A 553 -6.42 19.73 -21.26
CA HIS A 553 -6.69 20.97 -21.99
C HIS A 553 -6.94 22.21 -21.14
N GLN A 554 -7.25 22.02 -19.86
CA GLN A 554 -7.59 23.12 -18.95
C GLN A 554 -6.37 23.76 -18.28
N PHE A 555 -5.15 23.28 -18.54
CA PHE A 555 -3.93 23.94 -18.09
C PHE A 555 -3.44 24.89 -19.18
N ASP A 556 -3.58 26.19 -18.92
CA ASP A 556 -2.97 27.22 -19.74
C ASP A 556 -1.46 27.28 -19.39
N PRO A 557 -0.53 27.11 -20.35
CA PRO A 557 0.91 27.19 -20.09
C PRO A 557 1.36 28.52 -19.49
N ALA A 558 0.57 29.59 -19.69
CA ALA A 558 0.83 30.95 -19.18
C ALA A 558 0.70 31.07 -17.65
N ASP A 559 -0.03 30.17 -16.98
CA ASP A 559 -0.22 30.18 -15.51
C ASP A 559 1.02 29.73 -14.71
N THR A 560 2.11 29.36 -15.39
CA THR A 560 3.35 28.85 -14.76
C THR A 560 4.29 29.92 -14.21
N ALA A 561 3.99 31.21 -14.41
CA ALA A 561 4.86 32.32 -14.01
C ALA A 561 4.77 32.69 -12.51
N ALA A 562 3.82 32.15 -11.75
CA ALA A 562 3.66 32.45 -10.32
C ALA A 562 4.56 31.53 -9.45
N GLU A 563 5.53 32.10 -8.72
CA GLU A 563 6.46 31.36 -7.87
C GLU A 563 5.89 31.00 -6.48
N THR A 564 4.84 31.69 -6.02
CA THR A 564 4.23 31.51 -4.69
C THR A 564 2.73 31.25 -4.79
N ILE A 565 2.15 30.58 -3.78
CA ILE A 565 0.70 30.40 -3.67
C ILE A 565 0.09 31.77 -3.35
N ASN A 566 -0.79 32.27 -4.21
CA ASN A 566 -1.47 33.55 -3.99
C ASN A 566 -2.22 33.53 -2.64
N GLU A 567 -2.17 34.63 -1.89
CA GLU A 567 -2.85 34.80 -0.59
C GLU A 567 -4.37 34.50 -0.69
N GLU A 568 -4.95 34.83 -1.84
CA GLU A 568 -6.34 34.53 -2.18
C GLU A 568 -6.61 33.01 -2.24
N THR A 569 -5.68 32.23 -2.79
CA THR A 569 -5.78 30.76 -2.84
C THR A 569 -5.70 30.17 -1.43
N LEU A 570 -4.82 30.69 -0.57
CA LEU A 570 -4.72 30.26 0.83
C LEU A 570 -5.99 30.61 1.63
N ALA A 571 -6.59 31.78 1.40
CA ALA A 571 -7.86 32.16 2.00
C ALA A 571 -9.01 31.23 1.55
N LYS A 572 -9.04 30.85 0.27
CA LYS A 572 -9.98 29.85 -0.27
C LYS A 572 -9.80 28.48 0.41
N LEU A 573 -8.56 28.00 0.56
CA LEU A 573 -8.27 26.74 1.26
C LEU A 573 -8.67 26.76 2.74
N LYS A 574 -8.45 27.88 3.44
CA LYS A 574 -8.90 28.06 4.83
C LYS A 574 -10.43 28.01 4.91
N SER A 575 -11.15 28.71 4.04
CA SER A 575 -12.61 28.67 3.95
C SER A 575 -13.13 27.24 3.69
N MET A 576 -12.48 26.49 2.80
CA MET A 576 -12.82 25.08 2.55
C MET A 576 -12.67 24.22 3.81
N SER A 577 -11.57 24.37 4.56
CA SER A 577 -11.36 23.63 5.81
C SER A 577 -12.41 23.97 6.87
N GLU A 578 -12.91 25.20 6.91
CA GLU A 578 -14.01 25.59 7.81
C GLU A 578 -15.33 24.95 7.40
N ASN A 579 -15.62 24.88 6.10
CA ASN A 579 -16.83 24.25 5.60
C ASN A 579 -16.84 22.73 5.85
N VAL A 580 -15.69 22.07 5.71
CA VAL A 580 -15.54 20.64 6.07
C VAL A 580 -15.92 20.40 7.53
N ILE A 581 -15.49 21.27 8.45
CA ILE A 581 -15.84 21.16 9.87
C ILE A 581 -17.30 21.53 10.13
N LYS A 582 -17.85 22.54 9.47
CA LYS A 582 -19.28 22.92 9.59
C LYS A 582 -20.21 21.75 9.19
N MET A 583 -19.85 21.00 8.15
CA MET A 583 -20.59 19.80 7.72
C MET A 583 -20.57 18.67 8.75
N ARG A 584 -19.61 18.67 9.67
CA ARG A 584 -19.57 17.72 10.80
C ARG A 584 -20.51 18.14 11.92
N THR A 585 -20.69 19.45 12.15
CA THR A 585 -21.51 19.99 13.24
C THR A 585 -22.99 20.18 12.88
N HIS A 586 -23.32 20.32 11.59
CA HIS A 586 -24.71 20.42 11.14
C HIS A 586 -25.35 19.04 11.00
N GLU A 587 -26.48 18.81 11.68
CA GLU A 587 -27.38 17.69 11.40
C GLU A 587 -28.07 17.93 10.03
N PRO A 588 -27.90 17.05 9.03
CA PRO A 588 -28.55 17.23 7.74
C PRO A 588 -30.04 16.90 7.82
N ALA A 589 -30.88 17.83 7.35
CA ALA A 589 -32.34 17.80 7.49
C ALA A 589 -33.10 16.91 6.48
N GLU A 590 -32.45 16.23 5.52
CA GLU A 590 -33.14 15.39 4.53
C GLU A 590 -32.38 14.10 4.18
N LYS A 591 -33.17 13.09 3.76
CA LYS A 591 -32.88 11.65 3.78
C LYS A 591 -32.30 11.04 2.49
N ASP A 592 -31.88 11.83 1.50
CA ASP A 592 -31.29 11.31 0.25
C ASP A 592 -29.82 11.72 0.07
N ASP A 593 -28.99 10.73 -0.27
CA ASP A 593 -27.56 10.69 -0.62
C ASP A 593 -26.61 11.79 -0.07
N ARG A 594 -25.88 11.41 0.99
CA ARG A 594 -24.97 12.23 1.82
C ARG A 594 -23.56 12.41 1.25
N ALA A 595 -23.45 12.55 -0.07
CA ALA A 595 -22.18 12.84 -0.75
C ALA A 595 -22.15 14.31 -1.19
N PHE A 596 -21.15 15.05 -0.74
CA PHE A 596 -21.00 16.48 -1.04
C PHE A 596 -19.66 16.76 -1.72
N GLU A 597 -19.67 17.64 -2.72
CA GLU A 597 -18.47 18.14 -3.39
C GLU A 597 -18.21 19.60 -2.97
N ILE A 598 -16.96 19.91 -2.60
CA ILE A 598 -16.52 21.28 -2.29
C ILE A 598 -15.51 21.69 -3.37
N ASN A 599 -15.92 22.63 -4.23
CA ASN A 599 -15.12 23.12 -5.35
C ASN A 599 -14.80 24.63 -5.22
N PRO A 600 -13.53 25.05 -5.35
CA PRO A 600 -13.14 26.45 -5.24
C PRO A 600 -13.44 27.34 -6.47
N ASP A 601 -13.76 26.77 -7.64
CA ASP A 601 -13.90 27.53 -8.90
C ASP A 601 -15.34 28.01 -9.21
N LEU A 602 -16.35 27.51 -8.49
CA LEU A 602 -17.76 27.88 -8.69
C LEU A 602 -18.17 29.13 -7.88
N THR A 603 -17.19 29.92 -7.45
CA THR A 603 -17.36 30.99 -6.46
C THR A 603 -17.53 32.36 -7.11
N ASP A 604 -18.71 32.64 -7.66
CA ASP A 604 -19.14 34.02 -7.89
C ASP A 604 -20.13 34.44 -6.79
N GLY A 605 -19.63 35.22 -5.81
CA GLY A 605 -20.46 36.13 -5.00
C GLY A 605 -21.02 35.65 -3.65
N SER A 606 -21.01 34.36 -3.31
CA SER A 606 -21.31 33.90 -1.94
C SER A 606 -20.48 32.66 -1.61
N GLY A 607 -20.04 32.51 -0.36
CA GLY A 607 -19.02 31.53 0.06
C GLY A 607 -19.18 30.12 -0.52
N ALA A 608 -18.05 29.39 -0.63
CA ALA A 608 -17.92 28.09 -1.30
C ALA A 608 -19.20 27.24 -1.28
N MET A 609 -19.86 27.14 -2.44
CA MET A 609 -21.11 26.42 -2.60
C MET A 609 -20.88 24.91 -2.39
N ILE A 610 -21.70 24.32 -1.53
CA ILE A 610 -21.81 22.88 -1.35
C ILE A 610 -22.76 22.38 -2.44
N THR A 611 -22.24 21.72 -3.47
CA THR A 611 -23.10 21.04 -4.45
C THR A 611 -23.44 19.64 -3.96
N ARG A 612 -24.74 19.31 -3.95
CA ARG A 612 -25.18 17.91 -3.78
C ARG A 612 -24.66 17.14 -5.00
N ALA A 613 -24.12 15.94 -4.79
CA ALA A 613 -23.67 15.07 -5.87
C ALA A 613 -24.86 14.55 -6.71
N CYS A 614 -25.54 15.42 -7.46
CA CYS A 614 -26.55 15.05 -8.46
C CYS A 614 -26.78 16.13 -9.54
N ASP A 615 -26.34 17.37 -9.36
CA ASP A 615 -26.36 18.36 -10.45
C ASP A 615 -25.04 18.33 -11.21
N SER A 616 -24.98 17.41 -12.17
CA SER A 616 -23.88 17.30 -13.11
C SER A 616 -23.69 18.62 -13.84
N ILE A 617 -22.61 19.34 -13.55
CA ILE A 617 -22.07 20.34 -14.49
C ILE A 617 -21.82 19.59 -15.80
N SER A 618 -22.59 19.96 -16.82
CA SER A 618 -22.50 19.42 -18.16
C SER A 618 -21.23 19.90 -18.85
N ILE A 619 -20.08 19.41 -18.42
CA ILE A 619 -18.92 19.32 -19.30
C ILE A 619 -18.97 17.90 -19.85
N ASP A 620 -19.85 17.72 -20.83
CA ASP A 620 -19.53 16.79 -21.90
C ASP A 620 -18.49 17.53 -22.73
N PRO A 621 -17.18 17.20 -22.67
CA PRO A 621 -16.33 17.60 -23.76
C PRO A 621 -16.81 16.73 -24.91
N GLY A 622 -17.80 17.23 -25.65
CA GLY A 622 -17.86 16.91 -27.07
C GLY A 622 -16.42 17.06 -27.55
N VAL A 623 -15.85 15.95 -27.99
CA VAL A 623 -14.42 15.80 -28.29
C VAL A 623 -14.09 16.82 -29.36
N ASP A 624 -13.74 18.03 -28.95
CA ASP A 624 -13.34 19.08 -29.87
C ASP A 624 -11.87 18.82 -30.20
N GLU A 625 -11.67 17.88 -31.10
CA GLU A 625 -10.37 17.46 -31.63
C GLU A 625 -9.59 18.67 -32.17
N ALA A 626 -10.29 19.75 -32.57
CA ALA A 626 -9.68 21.02 -32.96
C ALA A 626 -9.11 21.81 -31.78
N ALA A 627 -9.83 21.92 -30.66
CA ALA A 627 -9.30 22.48 -29.42
C ALA A 627 -8.12 21.63 -28.90
N TYR A 628 -8.19 20.30 -29.08
CA TYR A 628 -7.11 19.35 -28.80
C TYR A 628 -5.82 19.73 -29.53
N LEU A 629 -5.92 19.81 -30.85
CA LEU A 629 -4.81 20.12 -31.73
C LEU A 629 -4.27 21.54 -31.52
N SER A 630 -5.14 22.52 -31.24
CA SER A 630 -4.73 23.91 -30.98
C SER A 630 -3.90 24.07 -29.70
N TRP A 631 -4.25 23.40 -28.61
CA TRP A 631 -3.40 23.37 -27.41
C TRP A 631 -2.08 22.66 -27.68
N VAL A 632 -2.11 21.54 -28.41
CA VAL A 632 -0.88 20.82 -28.79
C VAL A 632 0.05 21.72 -29.60
N GLU A 633 -0.48 22.57 -30.50
CA GLU A 633 0.31 23.57 -31.24
C GLU A 633 0.86 24.67 -30.32
N ARG A 634 0.03 25.30 -29.49
CA ARG A 634 0.48 26.30 -28.49
C ARG A 634 1.54 25.74 -27.53
N PHE A 635 1.41 24.47 -27.18
CA PHE A 635 2.31 23.78 -26.28
C PHE A 635 3.63 23.41 -26.96
N LYS A 636 3.60 23.05 -28.27
CA LYS A 636 4.82 22.90 -29.08
C LYS A 636 5.57 24.23 -29.21
N GLU A 637 4.86 25.34 -29.42
CA GLU A 637 5.46 26.68 -29.46
C GLU A 637 6.12 27.05 -28.10
N ALA A 638 5.44 26.77 -26.99
CA ALA A 638 5.98 27.00 -25.64
C ALA A 638 7.11 26.04 -25.23
N SER A 639 7.26 24.90 -25.92
CA SER A 639 8.33 23.91 -25.62
C SER A 639 9.71 24.32 -26.13
N HIS A 640 9.79 25.28 -27.05
CA HIS A 640 11.06 25.78 -27.58
C HIS A 640 11.80 26.75 -26.64
N SER A 641 11.20 27.17 -25.51
CA SER A 641 11.71 28.27 -24.69
C SER A 641 12.24 27.89 -23.30
N ILE A 642 12.25 26.62 -22.89
CA ILE A 642 12.64 26.22 -21.53
C ILE A 642 13.56 24.99 -21.58
N GLU A 643 14.82 25.14 -21.15
CA GLU A 643 15.84 24.08 -21.10
C GLU A 643 15.44 22.91 -20.16
N ASP A 644 15.68 21.68 -20.64
CA ASP A 644 15.26 20.40 -20.04
C ASP A 644 16.15 19.94 -18.86
N VAL A 645 15.51 19.42 -17.80
CA VAL A 645 16.18 18.65 -16.73
C VAL A 645 15.88 17.14 -16.92
N PRO A 646 16.90 16.24 -16.95
CA PRO A 646 16.67 14.83 -17.19
C PRO A 646 16.35 14.05 -15.91
N VAL A 647 15.17 13.38 -15.89
CA VAL A 647 14.78 12.37 -14.90
C VAL A 647 14.95 10.96 -15.50
N GLU A 648 15.72 10.10 -14.83
CA GLU A 648 16.07 8.72 -15.22
C GLU A 648 15.26 7.70 -14.39
N LEU A 649 14.84 6.57 -14.98
CA LEU A 649 13.88 5.63 -14.38
C LEU A 649 14.40 4.18 -14.45
N GLU A 650 14.80 3.60 -13.31
CA GLU A 650 15.28 2.20 -13.25
C GLU A 650 14.21 1.20 -12.77
N ARG A 651 14.30 -0.04 -13.30
CA ARG A 651 13.43 -1.18 -12.98
C ARG A 651 14.29 -2.31 -12.37
N GLN A 652 13.89 -2.88 -11.22
CA GLN A 652 14.51 -4.09 -10.67
C GLN A 652 13.48 -5.19 -10.31
N ARG A 653 13.94 -6.46 -10.37
CA ARG A 653 13.24 -7.70 -9.97
C ARG A 653 14.22 -8.60 -9.19
N PRO A 654 13.79 -9.39 -8.17
CA PRO A 654 14.67 -10.39 -7.53
C PRO A 654 14.11 -11.85 -7.50
N ALA A 655 15.01 -12.83 -7.28
CA ALA A 655 14.84 -14.17 -6.64
C ALA A 655 16.14 -15.04 -6.78
N PRO A 656 16.29 -16.21 -6.11
CA PRO A 656 16.20 -16.53 -4.68
C PRO A 656 17.44 -17.31 -4.13
N GLU A 657 17.35 -17.72 -2.86
CA GLU A 657 18.42 -17.87 -1.84
C GLU A 657 19.35 -19.11 -1.91
N ASP A 658 19.11 -20.10 -2.76
CA ASP A 658 19.93 -21.34 -2.79
C ASP A 658 21.37 -21.14 -3.34
N LYS A 659 21.66 -19.98 -3.94
CA LYS A 659 23.01 -19.60 -4.37
C LYS A 659 23.90 -19.12 -3.23
N LEU A 660 23.34 -18.74 -2.08
CA LEU A 660 24.09 -18.13 -0.97
C LEU A 660 24.98 -19.14 -0.26
N LEU A 661 24.44 -20.32 0.09
CA LEU A 661 25.19 -21.35 0.82
C LEU A 661 26.38 -21.91 0.02
N LYS A 662 26.24 -22.07 -1.30
CA LYS A 662 27.36 -22.46 -2.18
C LYS A 662 28.41 -21.36 -2.35
N ARG A 663 28.00 -20.09 -2.30
CA ARG A 663 28.92 -18.94 -2.34
C ARG A 663 29.72 -18.84 -1.04
N GLU A 664 29.09 -19.05 0.11
CA GLU A 664 29.75 -18.99 1.42
C GLU A 664 30.84 -20.07 1.58
N ALA A 665 30.58 -21.30 1.13
CA ALA A 665 31.58 -22.37 1.16
C ALA A 665 32.79 -22.08 0.24
N ASN A 666 32.55 -21.49 -0.93
CA ASN A 666 33.61 -21.09 -1.85
C ASN A 666 34.42 -19.90 -1.32
N LYS A 667 33.80 -18.96 -0.58
CA LYS A 667 34.48 -17.84 0.08
C LYS A 667 35.50 -18.34 1.11
N LYS A 668 35.11 -19.25 2.01
CA LYS A 668 36.03 -19.80 3.04
C LYS A 668 37.27 -20.49 2.45
N LYS A 669 37.08 -21.29 1.39
CA LYS A 669 38.20 -21.97 0.70
C LYS A 669 39.13 -21.00 -0.03
N ALA A 670 38.61 -19.87 -0.51
CA ALA A 670 39.41 -18.81 -1.12
C ALA A 670 40.24 -18.06 -0.05
N GLU A 671 39.64 -17.78 1.11
CA GLU A 671 40.31 -17.13 2.25
C GLU A 671 41.49 -17.96 2.80
N GLU A 672 41.33 -19.28 2.92
CA GLU A 672 42.41 -20.17 3.40
C GLU A 672 43.63 -20.17 2.45
N LYS A 673 43.39 -20.22 1.14
CA LYS A 673 44.46 -20.12 0.13
C LYS A 673 45.15 -18.76 0.15
N ARG A 674 44.40 -17.70 0.42
CA ARG A 674 44.90 -16.34 0.51
C ARG A 674 45.84 -16.17 1.72
N LEU A 675 45.43 -16.65 2.89
CA LEU A 675 46.24 -16.62 4.11
C LEU A 675 47.55 -17.40 3.96
N ALA A 676 47.56 -18.49 3.18
CA ALA A 676 48.78 -19.22 2.84
C ALA A 676 49.73 -18.36 1.97
N ARG A 677 49.21 -17.70 0.93
CA ARG A 677 50.01 -16.84 0.03
C ARG A 677 50.63 -15.63 0.75
N TRP A 678 49.92 -15.03 1.70
CA TRP A 678 50.47 -13.90 2.47
C TRP A 678 51.58 -14.34 3.44
N LYS A 679 51.45 -15.53 4.03
CA LYS A 679 52.52 -16.13 4.86
C LYS A 679 53.78 -16.39 4.04
N ASP A 680 53.64 -16.86 2.80
CA ASP A 680 54.77 -17.12 1.91
C ASP A 680 55.48 -15.83 1.44
N LEU A 681 54.74 -14.70 1.36
CA LEU A 681 55.27 -13.39 0.94
C LEU A 681 55.74 -12.51 2.11
N GLY A 682 55.61 -12.95 3.36
CA GLY A 682 55.97 -12.16 4.55
C GLY A 682 55.11 -10.89 4.73
N TYR A 683 53.93 -10.83 4.12
CA TYR A 683 53.04 -9.67 4.14
C TYR A 683 52.15 -9.66 5.39
N GLN A 684 52.12 -8.55 6.13
CA GLN A 684 51.18 -8.32 7.23
C GLN A 684 50.02 -7.44 6.72
N THR A 685 48.80 -7.98 6.78
CA THR A 685 47.59 -7.25 6.38
C THR A 685 47.29 -6.10 7.34
N LEU A 686 46.89 -4.95 6.77
CA LEU A 686 46.37 -3.80 7.51
C LEU A 686 44.84 -3.90 7.71
N GLY A 687 44.23 -5.01 7.27
CA GLY A 687 42.81 -5.28 7.36
C GLY A 687 42.33 -5.56 8.79
N VAL A 688 41.32 -4.83 9.23
CA VAL A 688 40.65 -5.04 10.52
C VAL A 688 39.79 -6.31 10.46
N LYS A 689 40.03 -7.24 11.39
CA LYS A 689 39.24 -8.49 11.52
C LYS A 689 37.80 -8.18 11.95
N VAL A 690 36.86 -8.99 11.47
CA VAL A 690 35.44 -8.88 11.84
C VAL A 690 35.29 -9.14 13.34
N PRO A 691 34.58 -8.28 14.10
CA PRO A 691 34.34 -8.51 15.53
C PRO A 691 33.43 -9.74 15.75
N ASP A 692 33.83 -10.65 16.65
CA ASP A 692 33.17 -11.94 16.89
C ASP A 692 31.79 -11.85 17.59
N ASN A 693 31.37 -10.66 18.04
CA ASN A 693 30.09 -10.46 18.72
C ASN A 693 29.45 -9.13 18.29
N ILE A 694 28.47 -9.20 17.38
CA ILE A 694 27.49 -8.12 17.20
C ILE A 694 26.34 -8.45 18.18
N PRO A 695 26.16 -7.71 19.29
CA PRO A 695 24.99 -7.93 20.14
C PRO A 695 23.72 -7.63 19.34
N ASN A 696 22.95 -8.68 19.03
CA ASN A 696 21.58 -8.58 18.51
C ASN A 696 20.63 -8.10 19.62
N GLN A 697 20.86 -6.90 20.15
CA GLN A 697 19.97 -6.24 21.09
C GLN A 697 19.32 -5.05 20.41
N ASN A 698 18.00 -4.93 20.59
CA ASN A 698 17.20 -3.77 20.22
C ASN A 698 17.69 -2.56 21.04
N ILE A 699 18.69 -1.85 20.52
CA ILE A 699 19.27 -0.66 21.15
C ILE A 699 18.65 0.57 20.50
N SER A 700 18.33 1.56 21.33
CA SER A 700 17.76 2.86 20.95
C SER A 700 18.66 3.64 19.97
N ASP A 701 18.07 4.24 18.93
CA ASP A 701 18.70 5.16 17.95
C ASP A 701 19.17 6.51 18.56
N SER A 702 19.43 6.57 19.88
CA SER A 702 19.75 7.79 20.63
C SER A 702 21.20 8.28 20.50
N GLY A 703 22.03 7.65 19.66
CA GLY A 703 23.41 8.08 19.42
C GLY A 703 23.45 9.43 18.69
N SER A 704 24.25 10.37 19.20
CA SER A 704 24.43 11.69 18.58
C SER A 704 25.54 11.66 17.52
N VAL A 705 25.21 12.00 16.27
CA VAL A 705 26.18 12.29 15.20
C VAL A 705 26.31 13.80 15.07
N GLN A 706 27.55 14.31 15.07
CA GLN A 706 27.81 15.75 15.04
C GLN A 706 28.13 16.21 13.62
N LEU A 707 27.33 17.13 13.10
CA LEU A 707 27.49 17.73 11.78
C LEU A 707 28.38 18.98 11.88
N VAL A 708 29.51 18.99 11.17
CA VAL A 708 30.53 20.05 11.29
C VAL A 708 30.90 20.62 9.91
N TYR A 709 31.17 21.92 9.83
CA TYR A 709 31.70 22.56 8.63
C TYR A 709 33.23 22.62 8.68
N GLY A 710 33.90 22.16 7.63
CA GLY A 710 35.36 22.23 7.54
C GLY A 710 36.00 21.12 6.73
N ASP A 711 37.32 20.99 6.90
CA ASP A 711 38.12 19.93 6.28
C ASP A 711 38.18 18.71 7.22
N CYS A 712 37.75 17.54 6.71
CA CYS A 712 37.79 16.29 7.47
C CYS A 712 39.21 15.77 7.75
N THR A 713 40.23 16.30 7.07
CA THR A 713 41.63 15.94 7.27
C THR A 713 42.32 16.71 8.39
N ASP A 714 41.62 17.68 9.02
CA ASP A 714 42.13 18.52 10.11
C ASP A 714 41.21 18.43 11.35
N PRO A 715 41.24 17.30 12.08
CA PRO A 715 40.39 17.09 13.26
C PRO A 715 40.76 18.01 14.44
N SER A 716 41.97 18.58 14.47
CA SER A 716 42.47 19.51 15.50
C SER A 716 41.58 20.74 15.71
N LYS A 717 40.87 21.20 14.66
CA LYS A 717 39.95 22.35 14.76
C LYS A 717 38.67 22.05 15.55
N VAL A 718 38.31 20.78 15.71
CA VAL A 718 37.07 20.34 16.36
C VAL A 718 37.36 19.72 17.73
N CYS A 719 38.44 18.93 17.84
CA CYS A 719 38.85 18.27 19.08
C CYS A 719 40.39 18.20 19.17
N ALA A 720 41.03 19.21 19.76
CA ALA A 720 42.49 19.36 19.81
C ALA A 720 43.26 18.39 20.75
N ALA A 721 42.64 17.34 21.28
CA ALA A 721 43.28 16.48 22.29
C ALA A 721 42.80 15.02 22.32
N LYS A 722 41.98 14.57 21.35
CA LYS A 722 41.51 13.18 21.27
C LYS A 722 42.17 12.46 20.08
N PRO A 723 42.48 11.16 20.21
CA PRO A 723 42.88 10.34 19.07
C PRO A 723 41.79 10.34 18.00
N ALA A 724 42.16 10.38 16.71
CA ALA A 724 41.18 10.54 15.62
C ALA A 724 41.38 9.50 14.50
N ILE A 725 40.27 9.02 13.92
CA ILE A 725 40.24 8.14 12.76
C ILE A 725 39.55 8.87 11.60
N ILE A 726 40.28 9.12 10.51
CA ILE A 726 39.73 9.66 9.26
C ILE A 726 39.18 8.51 8.43
N PHE A 727 37.87 8.49 8.19
CA PHE A 727 37.20 7.45 7.42
C PHE A 727 37.01 7.88 5.95
N SER A 728 37.44 7.02 5.03
CA SER A 728 37.48 7.29 3.59
C SER A 728 37.02 6.07 2.78
N CYS A 729 36.17 6.29 1.77
CA CYS A 729 35.71 5.24 0.87
C CYS A 729 36.59 5.12 -0.37
N VAL A 730 37.07 3.91 -0.66
CA VAL A 730 37.94 3.60 -1.81
C VAL A 730 37.37 2.47 -2.68
N ASP A 731 37.89 2.37 -3.90
CA ASP A 731 37.59 1.26 -4.82
C ASP A 731 38.59 0.10 -4.64
N ASN A 732 38.39 -0.99 -5.37
CA ASN A 732 39.30 -2.13 -5.41
C ASN A 732 40.18 -2.15 -6.69
N SER A 733 40.38 -0.99 -7.32
CA SER A 733 41.04 -0.90 -8.63
C SER A 733 42.57 -1.00 -8.57
N GLY A 734 43.16 -0.70 -7.41
CA GLY A 734 44.61 -0.58 -7.25
C GLY A 734 45.23 0.69 -7.82
N THR A 735 44.43 1.62 -8.37
CA THR A 735 44.90 2.94 -8.81
C THR A 735 44.39 4.03 -7.87
N TRP A 736 45.32 4.86 -7.35
CA TRP A 736 44.94 5.97 -6.49
C TRP A 736 44.21 7.06 -7.29
N GLY A 737 43.14 7.61 -6.71
CA GLY A 737 42.32 8.63 -7.37
C GLY A 737 42.98 10.02 -7.40
N HIS A 738 42.45 10.90 -8.23
CA HIS A 738 42.77 12.33 -8.25
C HIS A 738 41.52 13.15 -7.89
N GLY A 739 41.68 14.21 -7.12
CA GLY A 739 40.63 15.16 -6.76
C GLY A 739 40.07 15.01 -5.34
N GLY A 740 39.83 16.16 -4.70
CA GLY A 740 39.09 16.27 -3.44
C GLY A 740 39.79 15.56 -2.28
N MET A 741 39.12 14.58 -1.68
CA MET A 741 39.63 13.86 -0.52
C MET A 741 40.85 12.97 -0.84
N PHE A 742 40.99 12.46 -2.07
CA PHE A 742 42.18 11.71 -2.47
C PHE A 742 43.44 12.57 -2.49
N ASP A 743 43.34 13.80 -3.00
CA ASP A 743 44.46 14.76 -2.99
C ASP A 743 44.75 15.26 -1.58
N ALA A 744 43.69 15.45 -0.77
CA ALA A 744 43.83 15.85 0.63
C ALA A 744 44.56 14.78 1.45
N LEU A 745 44.23 13.49 1.29
CA LEU A 745 44.95 12.38 1.92
C LEU A 745 46.40 12.27 1.42
N THR A 746 46.65 12.46 0.12
CA THR A 746 48.03 12.45 -0.43
C THR A 746 48.88 13.59 0.14
N SER A 747 48.29 14.77 0.37
CA SER A 747 49.00 15.89 0.98
C SER A 747 49.20 15.74 2.50
N LEU A 748 48.39 14.90 3.15
CA LEU A 748 48.53 14.52 4.56
C LEU A 748 49.71 13.55 4.76
N SER A 749 49.82 12.50 3.95
CA SER A 749 50.97 11.59 3.93
C SER A 749 51.10 10.85 2.60
N THR A 750 52.31 10.78 2.06
CA THR A 750 52.65 9.99 0.86
C THR A 750 52.63 8.49 1.13
N TYR A 751 52.64 8.07 2.40
CA TYR A 751 52.56 6.66 2.79
C TYR A 751 51.19 6.03 2.49
N ILE A 752 50.11 6.83 2.48
CA ILE A 752 48.73 6.34 2.31
C ILE A 752 48.51 5.74 0.91
N PRO A 753 48.85 6.45 -0.21
CA PRO A 753 48.81 5.85 -1.54
C PRO A 753 49.71 4.62 -1.68
N ASP A 754 50.91 4.62 -1.09
CA ASP A 754 51.86 3.50 -1.17
C ASP A 754 51.34 2.25 -0.45
N ALA A 755 50.68 2.42 0.70
CA ALA A 755 50.02 1.34 1.42
C ALA A 755 48.87 0.73 0.60
N TYR A 756 48.06 1.58 -0.07
CA TYR A 756 46.98 1.13 -0.96
C TYR A 756 47.51 0.37 -2.19
N HIS A 757 48.58 0.85 -2.82
CA HIS A 757 49.23 0.17 -3.94
C HIS A 757 49.79 -1.20 -3.54
N ARG A 758 50.51 -1.28 -2.41
CA ARG A 758 51.03 -2.56 -1.91
C ARG A 758 49.91 -3.54 -1.58
N ALA A 759 48.81 -3.08 -0.97
CA ALA A 759 47.63 -3.91 -0.71
C ALA A 759 47.00 -4.44 -2.02
N SER A 760 47.02 -3.65 -3.10
CA SER A 760 46.56 -4.12 -4.40
C SER A 760 47.47 -5.17 -5.03
N GLU A 761 48.80 -5.04 -4.91
CA GLU A 761 49.77 -5.98 -5.51
C GLU A 761 49.65 -7.38 -4.91
N VAL A 762 49.31 -7.46 -3.63
CA VAL A 762 49.11 -8.73 -2.91
C VAL A 762 47.65 -9.21 -2.88
N ASP A 763 46.78 -8.54 -3.64
CA ASP A 763 45.34 -8.85 -3.76
C ASP A 763 44.62 -8.81 -2.39
N ASP A 764 44.85 -7.77 -1.58
CA ASP A 764 44.24 -7.53 -0.26
C ASP A 764 43.14 -6.45 -0.29
N LEU A 765 42.69 -6.04 -1.49
CA LEU A 765 41.61 -5.06 -1.67
C LEU A 765 40.30 -5.76 -2.08
N HIS A 766 39.53 -6.22 -1.10
CA HIS A 766 38.22 -6.85 -1.33
C HIS A 766 37.07 -5.99 -0.79
N MET A 767 35.90 -6.12 -1.41
CA MET A 767 34.68 -5.44 -0.97
C MET A 767 34.34 -5.80 0.49
N GLY A 768 34.13 -4.78 1.32
CA GLY A 768 33.82 -4.94 2.75
C GLY A 768 35.05 -5.02 3.67
N ASP A 769 36.26 -4.86 3.14
CA ASP A 769 37.48 -4.75 3.95
C ASP A 769 37.78 -3.30 4.34
N LEU A 770 38.30 -3.15 5.56
CA LEU A 770 38.69 -1.88 6.16
C LEU A 770 40.18 -1.95 6.50
N HIS A 771 40.98 -1.12 5.84
CA HIS A 771 42.42 -1.01 6.07
C HIS A 771 42.71 0.17 6.98
N LEU A 772 43.37 -0.08 8.11
CA LEU A 772 43.67 0.95 9.11
C LEU A 772 45.17 1.27 9.08
N ILE A 773 45.49 2.50 8.68
CA ILE A 773 46.86 3.00 8.55
C ILE A 773 47.14 3.96 9.71
N GLU A 774 48.23 3.70 10.43
CA GLU A 774 48.76 4.59 11.47
C GLU A 774 49.72 5.60 10.86
N LEU A 775 49.57 6.87 11.23
CA LEU A 775 50.43 7.96 10.79
C LEU A 775 51.37 8.33 11.92
N ASP A 776 52.67 8.08 11.71
CA ASP A 776 53.74 8.52 12.62
C ASP A 776 54.16 9.97 12.29
N GLU A 777 54.68 10.70 13.29
CA GLU A 777 55.13 12.10 13.14
C GLU A 777 56.18 12.30 12.03
N ALA A 778 56.91 11.25 11.66
CA ALA A 778 57.93 11.28 10.60
C ALA A 778 57.35 11.33 9.18
N ASP A 779 56.10 10.87 8.99
CA ASP A 779 55.48 10.67 7.68
C ASP A 779 54.39 11.71 7.35
N CYS A 780 54.17 12.66 8.27
CA CYS A 780 53.19 13.73 8.12
C CYS A 780 53.84 15.08 7.78
N SER A 781 53.17 15.86 6.94
CA SER A 781 53.60 17.22 6.59
C SER A 781 53.42 18.25 7.72
N ARG A 782 52.88 17.84 8.88
CA ARG A 782 52.50 18.69 10.02
C ARG A 782 52.77 17.99 11.36
N SER A 783 53.02 18.77 12.42
CA SER A 783 53.13 18.26 13.80
C SER A 783 51.76 17.77 14.29
N LEU A 784 51.70 16.55 14.82
CA LEU A 784 50.48 15.93 15.35
C LEU A 784 50.41 16.14 16.87
N ASP A 785 49.36 16.79 17.37
CA ASP A 785 49.13 16.94 18.81
C ASP A 785 48.53 15.66 19.45
N ALA A 786 48.04 14.71 18.64
CA ALA A 786 47.43 13.43 19.03
C ALA A 786 47.59 12.37 17.92
N PRO A 787 47.56 11.05 18.25
CA PRO A 787 47.70 9.99 17.25
C PRO A 787 46.53 9.96 16.26
N LEU A 788 46.85 9.87 14.97
CA LEU A 788 45.93 9.96 13.85
C LEU A 788 45.98 8.68 13.01
N TRP A 789 44.82 8.10 12.72
CA TRP A 789 44.70 6.94 11.82
C TRP A 789 43.84 7.26 10.61
N VAL A 790 44.13 6.62 9.49
CA VAL A 790 43.32 6.68 8.27
C VAL A 790 42.71 5.31 8.00
N ALA A 791 41.39 5.25 7.96
CA ALA A 791 40.61 4.04 7.69
C ALA A 791 40.10 4.08 6.24
N LEU A 792 40.68 3.24 5.38
CA LEU A 792 40.29 3.07 3.99
C LEU A 792 39.28 1.93 3.86
N ALA A 793 38.02 2.26 3.55
CA ALA A 793 36.92 1.31 3.40
C ALA A 793 36.71 0.97 1.92
N VAL A 794 36.91 -0.31 1.56
CA VAL A 794 36.74 -0.79 0.19
C VAL A 794 35.25 -1.10 -0.06
N VAL A 795 34.54 -0.14 -0.65
CA VAL A 795 33.06 -0.19 -0.81
C VAL A 795 32.58 0.01 -2.25
N GLN A 796 33.51 0.22 -3.18
CA GLN A 796 33.23 0.36 -4.62
C GLN A 796 33.95 -0.71 -5.43
N SER A 797 33.23 -1.31 -6.36
CA SER A 797 33.79 -2.31 -7.28
C SER A 797 34.20 -1.67 -8.60
N TYR A 798 35.39 -2.03 -9.07
CA TYR A 798 35.93 -1.68 -10.36
C TYR A 798 36.23 -2.95 -11.15
N ASN A 799 35.67 -3.07 -12.36
CA ASN A 799 35.91 -4.23 -13.23
C ASN A 799 36.57 -3.79 -14.54
N PRO A 800 37.89 -4.04 -14.71
CA PRO A 800 38.62 -3.60 -15.89
C PRO A 800 38.13 -4.27 -17.19
N LYS A 801 37.47 -5.43 -17.11
CA LYS A 801 37.02 -6.20 -18.28
C LYS A 801 35.73 -5.67 -18.92
N ARG A 802 34.95 -4.82 -18.21
CA ARG A 802 33.60 -4.46 -18.67
C ARG A 802 33.41 -3.04 -19.21
N LYS A 803 34.42 -2.14 -19.18
CA LYS A 803 34.26 -0.72 -19.57
C LYS A 803 33.02 -0.03 -18.92
N ILE A 804 32.59 -0.50 -17.75
CA ILE A 804 31.50 0.11 -16.97
C ILE A 804 32.16 1.13 -16.02
N PRO A 805 31.56 2.32 -15.78
CA PRO A 805 32.01 3.24 -14.73
C PRO A 805 32.06 2.56 -13.35
N ARG A 806 32.78 3.17 -12.39
CA ARG A 806 32.85 2.71 -10.99
C ARG A 806 31.44 2.42 -10.46
N SER A 807 31.25 1.29 -9.76
CA SER A 807 29.94 0.96 -9.19
C SER A 807 29.53 1.97 -8.11
N GLU A 808 28.23 2.06 -7.85
CA GLU A 808 27.72 2.74 -6.66
C GLU A 808 28.25 2.09 -5.37
N ILE A 809 28.15 2.81 -4.25
CA ILE A 809 28.64 2.36 -2.95
C ILE A 809 27.74 1.23 -2.44
N SER A 810 28.32 0.07 -2.17
CA SER A 810 27.57 -1.08 -1.67
C SER A 810 27.20 -0.89 -0.20
N MET A 811 25.89 -0.78 0.10
CA MET A 811 25.40 -0.51 1.46
C MET A 811 25.71 -1.64 2.45
N SER A 812 25.64 -2.90 2.02
CA SER A 812 25.98 -4.06 2.88
C SER A 812 27.46 -4.09 3.26
N ASP A 813 28.34 -3.69 2.33
CA ASP A 813 29.77 -3.66 2.56
C ASP A 813 30.17 -2.44 3.39
N LEU A 814 29.48 -1.31 3.19
CA LEU A 814 29.64 -0.11 4.01
C LEU A 814 29.26 -0.35 5.48
N GLU A 815 28.15 -1.05 5.74
CA GLU A 815 27.75 -1.42 7.11
C GLU A 815 28.83 -2.26 7.81
N LEU A 816 29.42 -3.22 7.08
CA LEU A 816 30.51 -4.05 7.61
C LEU A 816 31.76 -3.21 7.92
N CYS A 817 32.14 -2.29 7.02
CA CYS A 817 33.26 -1.37 7.23
C CYS A 817 33.04 -0.41 8.40
N LEU A 818 31.82 0.13 8.56
CA LEU A 818 31.47 1.01 9.68
C LEU A 818 31.53 0.27 11.01
N SER A 819 31.05 -0.98 11.06
CA SER A 819 31.17 -1.84 12.24
C SER A 819 32.64 -2.07 12.65
N LYS A 820 33.50 -2.41 11.66
CA LYS A 820 34.95 -2.57 11.88
C LYS A 820 35.61 -1.27 12.36
N ALA A 821 35.23 -0.13 11.78
CA ALA A 821 35.76 1.18 12.14
C ALA A 821 35.34 1.58 13.57
N ALA A 822 34.07 1.41 13.91
CA ALA A 822 33.54 1.73 15.23
C ALA A 822 34.15 0.86 16.34
N SER A 823 34.32 -0.44 16.10
CA SER A 823 35.02 -1.33 17.04
C SER A 823 36.48 -0.91 17.25
N SER A 824 37.17 -0.50 16.18
CA SER A 824 38.56 -0.04 16.26
C SER A 824 38.70 1.31 16.98
N ALA A 825 37.74 2.21 16.74
CA ALA A 825 37.62 3.49 17.42
C ALA A 825 37.41 3.31 18.93
N ALA A 826 36.52 2.40 19.32
CA ALA A 826 36.24 2.08 20.72
C ALA A 826 37.48 1.55 21.46
N GLN A 827 38.23 0.63 20.83
CA GLN A 827 39.46 0.06 21.40
C GLN A 827 40.54 1.11 21.64
N ARG A 828 40.58 2.17 20.82
CA ARG A 828 41.59 3.22 20.86
C ARG A 828 41.10 4.53 21.49
N SER A 829 39.85 4.55 21.98
CA SER A 829 39.17 5.76 22.47
C SER A 829 39.26 6.94 21.48
N ALA A 830 39.12 6.64 20.19
CA ALA A 830 39.27 7.60 19.11
C ALA A 830 37.92 8.11 18.58
N SER A 831 37.87 9.35 18.10
CA SER A 831 36.71 9.89 17.37
C SER A 831 36.80 9.55 15.87
N ILE A 832 35.65 9.38 15.22
CA ILE A 832 35.60 9.12 13.76
C ILE A 832 35.26 10.42 13.03
N HIS A 833 36.07 10.78 12.04
CA HIS A 833 35.89 11.95 11.19
C HIS A 833 35.69 11.51 9.74
N MET A 834 34.57 11.88 9.12
CA MET A 834 34.26 11.42 7.77
C MET A 834 33.61 12.51 6.90
N PRO A 835 33.83 12.49 5.57
CA PRO A 835 33.06 13.30 4.65
C PRO A 835 31.64 12.73 4.49
N ARG A 836 30.70 13.56 4.04
CA ARG A 836 29.36 13.10 3.70
C ARG A 836 29.39 12.11 2.52
N ILE A 837 28.97 10.88 2.75
CA ILE A 837 28.93 9.80 1.75
C ILE A 837 27.60 9.88 0.98
N GLY A 838 27.62 9.73 -0.35
CA GLY A 838 26.40 9.59 -1.18
C GLY A 838 25.97 10.80 -2.04
N GLN A 839 26.68 11.94 -2.00
CA GLN A 839 26.21 13.17 -2.68
C GLN A 839 26.47 13.24 -4.20
N ARG A 840 26.88 12.15 -4.87
CA ARG A 840 27.29 12.18 -6.28
C ARG A 840 26.17 11.86 -7.28
N SER A 841 25.02 11.35 -6.85
CA SER A 841 23.87 11.07 -7.72
C SER A 841 22.55 11.40 -7.02
N GLY A 842 21.67 12.17 -7.66
CA GLY A 842 20.49 12.81 -7.06
C GLY A 842 19.35 11.88 -6.61
N SER A 843 19.57 10.56 -6.54
CA SER A 843 18.56 9.52 -6.29
C SER A 843 18.48 9.05 -4.82
N GLN A 844 19.40 9.45 -3.94
CA GLN A 844 19.73 8.66 -2.74
C GLN A 844 19.53 9.35 -1.38
N ARG A 845 18.47 10.14 -1.21
CA ARG A 845 18.03 10.63 0.12
C ARG A 845 17.88 9.50 1.14
N SER A 846 17.21 8.44 0.72
CA SER A 846 16.96 7.24 1.51
C SER A 846 18.24 6.55 1.97
N GLU A 847 19.30 6.58 1.14
CA GLU A 847 20.59 5.98 1.51
C GLU A 847 21.31 6.82 2.55
N TRP A 848 21.27 8.16 2.46
CA TRP A 848 21.83 9.00 3.53
C TRP A 848 21.12 8.75 4.87
N TYR A 849 19.78 8.70 4.91
CA TYR A 849 19.05 8.37 6.14
C TYR A 849 19.39 6.98 6.68
N THR A 850 19.61 6.02 5.79
CA THR A 850 20.06 4.68 6.17
C THR A 850 21.48 4.71 6.75
N ILE A 851 22.41 5.43 6.11
CA ILE A 851 23.78 5.64 6.59
C ILE A 851 23.77 6.37 7.93
N GLU A 852 22.99 7.44 8.07
CA GLU A 852 22.89 8.22 9.28
C GLU A 852 22.35 7.38 10.45
N ARG A 853 21.30 6.58 10.21
CA ARG A 853 20.82 5.60 11.20
C ARG A 853 21.91 4.59 11.59
N LEU A 854 22.66 4.06 10.63
CA LEU A 854 23.78 3.16 10.91
C LEU A 854 24.86 3.86 11.75
N LEU A 855 25.20 5.11 11.43
CA LEU A 855 26.16 5.91 12.20
C LEU A 855 25.66 6.14 13.64
N ARG A 856 24.41 6.54 13.83
CA ARG A 856 23.80 6.72 15.17
C ARG A 856 23.77 5.41 15.95
N LYS A 857 23.43 4.30 15.30
CA LYS A 857 23.47 2.95 15.87
C LYS A 857 24.86 2.58 16.37
N TYR A 858 25.91 2.73 15.54
CA TYR A 858 27.27 2.38 15.92
C TYR A 858 27.90 3.37 16.92
N ALA A 859 27.55 4.65 16.85
CA ALA A 859 27.93 5.65 17.85
C ALA A 859 27.38 5.29 19.23
N SER A 860 26.10 4.91 19.31
CA SER A 860 25.43 4.48 20.54
C SER A 860 26.01 3.15 21.06
N LEU A 861 26.17 2.17 20.18
CA LEU A 861 26.61 0.81 20.55
C LEU A 861 28.04 0.78 21.10
N HIS A 862 28.92 1.61 20.56
CA HIS A 862 30.33 1.65 20.96
C HIS A 862 30.70 2.86 21.84
N GLY A 863 29.77 3.80 22.07
CA GLY A 863 30.01 5.00 22.88
C GLY A 863 31.08 5.94 22.29
N ILE A 864 31.08 6.10 20.97
CA ILE A 864 32.10 6.88 20.23
C ILE A 864 31.49 8.14 19.60
N ASP A 865 32.30 9.21 19.54
CA ASP A 865 31.93 10.46 18.87
C ASP A 865 32.19 10.34 17.35
N ILE A 866 31.15 10.57 16.54
CA ILE A 866 31.23 10.56 15.07
C ILE A 866 30.94 11.97 14.53
N PHE A 867 31.87 12.48 13.73
CA PHE A 867 31.81 13.79 13.08
C PHE A 867 31.68 13.66 11.56
N VAL A 868 30.65 14.30 11.00
CA VAL A 868 30.42 14.33 9.54
C VAL A 868 30.65 15.75 9.02
N TYR A 869 31.55 15.88 8.04
CA TYR A 869 31.99 17.17 7.51
C TYR A 869 31.24 17.60 6.24
N TYR A 870 30.85 18.88 6.18
CA TYR A 870 30.27 19.55 5.01
C TYR A 870 31.28 20.48 4.35
N PHE A 871 31.40 20.36 3.02
CA PHE A 871 32.23 21.24 2.21
C PHE A 871 31.36 22.25 1.44
N ARG A 872 31.56 23.54 1.65
CA ARG A 872 30.90 24.60 0.86
C ARG A 872 31.56 24.65 -0.52
N ARG A 873 30.83 24.36 -1.60
CA ARG A 873 31.31 24.71 -2.94
C ARG A 873 31.45 26.24 -2.98
N PRO A 874 32.62 26.81 -3.29
CA PRO A 874 32.72 28.25 -3.53
C PRO A 874 31.75 28.58 -4.67
N SER A 875 30.86 29.54 -4.42
CA SER A 875 29.98 30.10 -5.44
C SER A 875 30.86 30.52 -6.62
N ARG A 876 30.60 29.96 -7.82
CA ARG A 876 31.18 30.48 -9.06
C ARG A 876 30.85 31.97 -9.10
N GLN A 877 31.85 32.81 -8.87
CA GLN A 877 31.77 34.22 -9.22
C GLN A 877 31.47 34.27 -10.72
N GLN A 878 30.35 34.89 -11.09
CA GLN A 878 30.13 35.31 -12.48
C GLN A 878 31.33 36.18 -12.87
N PRO A 879 31.92 35.97 -14.06
CA PRO A 879 32.88 36.94 -14.57
C PRO A 879 32.13 38.25 -14.81
N ASP A 880 32.56 39.31 -14.13
CA ASP A 880 32.14 40.67 -14.44
C ASP A 880 32.43 40.93 -15.92
N SER A 881 31.38 41.29 -16.67
CA SER A 881 31.47 41.75 -18.05
C SER A 881 31.85 43.22 -18.05
N ASP A 882 33.10 43.52 -18.36
CA ASP A 882 33.52 44.77 -19.03
C ASP A 882 33.48 44.57 -20.56
#